data_AF-A0A182AU17-F1
#
_entry.id   AF-A0A182AU17-F1
#
_cell.length_a   1.000
_cell.length_b   1.000
_cell.length_c   1.000
_cell.angle_alpha   90.00
_cell.angle_beta   90.00
_cell.angle_gamma   90.00
#
_symmetry.space_group_name_H-M   'P 1'
#
loop_
_entity.id
_entity.type
_entity.pdbx_description
1 polymer ?
#
loop_
_entity_poly.entity_id
_entity_poly.type
_entity_poly.pdbx_seq_one_letter_code
_entity_poly.pdbx_strand_id
1 'polypeptide(L)'
;MASLAPIVLAAEPTAELLAWAEAIESSEATTLEKARQLATRLGAHPRPDGLTEVGFWTPELSGDVIQPRNILLEVFTPRQAIDPARPEQTVLFHRDYVQLEKQGDYHWGVLSGMRAGGASSIGSLYWLRYLSPDTNAVNIVGDPLASSYPYGVYAPAEVYDLEALQRRRGDLPYYEAMAAAQVPEAEGQAPAPFTVPAPCNILQLHVRTASPNGYLSGLTQLFRTLAGKLRSGESLTPVETNLLGYDAVQLLPTEPTVEMRGGQASDQDFFSLRPDDEGVLDPETEGIVIETGDVRVRLRRPDLQNWGYDVVIFGSAATNPALLESLRPDELVDFVAELHSFPTGPIRLIYDLVYGHADNQAIDLLNGRYLKGPNMYGQDVNHQNPVVRAILLEMQRRKVNTGADGIRIDGGQDFKYFNPLTERVEYDDPYLMAMGDLVQEIGPARWRPFVIYEDGRPWPAEGWEEISTYRDLVELRPESYQWGPLIFAHNTPALHGFWARKWRRVCEKMQFGSRWITGCGNHDTLRRGTQVAATEPINPHLGSTLPEVLANAYDNPAIGALTYGFGPGLPMDFIHCLMRAPWGFFRNTDDRFGVKVVAEEAPGFLDWQLSPEQYRDPDLFPALKQLGFTELEPLRRFLTALAEAIAATDHDLERMALACRSAAPADADGDLPAVDVAWLKAFARSFMEDMHAACNIWRHTDRVQPEQAAYNLALRQFRRSRPWLRDNLAASDDRLDLLTTPSTTIFYGIRRAPQQLPGQAPGQSSAVAVAVALVAHMGGEAMAVRLPELFPELSRELSPEHGGGWSLLLASPGLEISAAQLAGEPILLEDSQALLLEPQQAVLSKAISREK
;
A
#
# COMPACT_ATOMS: atom_id res chain seq x y z
N MET A 1 -41.84 19.22 -3.41
CA MET A 1 -40.44 19.25 -2.97
C MET A 1 -40.39 20.08 -1.69
N ALA A 2 -39.79 19.57 -0.62
CA ALA A 2 -39.57 20.38 0.58
C ALA A 2 -38.57 21.51 0.24
N SER A 3 -38.86 22.73 0.68
CA SER A 3 -37.93 23.86 0.56
C SER A 3 -36.65 23.54 1.35
N LEU A 4 -35.48 23.68 0.72
CA LEU A 4 -34.21 23.64 1.43
C LEU A 4 -34.12 24.91 2.27
N ALA A 5 -33.65 24.78 3.52
CA ALA A 5 -33.26 25.94 4.30
C ALA A 5 -32.05 26.61 3.61
N PRO A 6 -32.01 27.95 3.52
CA PRO A 6 -30.86 28.64 2.97
C PRO A 6 -29.63 28.38 3.84
N ILE A 7 -28.46 28.29 3.21
CA ILE A 7 -27.21 28.15 3.94
C ILE A 7 -26.78 29.52 4.44
N VAL A 8 -26.67 29.67 5.76
CA VAL A 8 -26.34 30.95 6.40
C VAL A 8 -25.30 30.80 7.49
N LEU A 9 -24.44 31.81 7.60
CA LEU A 9 -23.45 31.93 8.66
C LEU A 9 -24.13 32.19 10.01
N ALA A 10 -23.89 31.31 10.98
CA ALA A 10 -24.34 31.45 12.35
C ALA A 10 -23.37 32.37 13.10
N ALA A 11 -23.77 33.63 13.29
CA ALA A 11 -22.88 34.69 13.78
C ALA A 11 -22.24 34.39 15.14
N GLU A 12 -23.02 33.97 16.14
CA GLU A 12 -22.50 33.69 17.49
C GLU A 12 -21.58 32.46 17.51
N PRO A 13 -21.97 31.28 16.99
CA PRO A 13 -21.05 30.14 16.87
C PRO A 13 -19.79 30.43 16.04
N THR A 14 -19.88 31.29 15.02
CA THR A 14 -18.71 31.72 14.23
C THR A 14 -17.78 32.59 15.06
N ALA A 15 -18.31 33.51 15.87
CA ALA A 15 -17.51 34.32 16.78
C ALA A 15 -16.77 33.48 17.83
N GLU A 16 -17.38 32.40 18.32
CA GLU A 16 -16.72 31.43 19.21
C GLU A 16 -15.55 30.70 18.54
N LEU A 17 -15.72 30.29 17.28
CA LEU A 17 -14.65 29.67 16.48
C LEU A 17 -13.48 30.63 16.26
N LEU A 18 -13.75 31.88 15.90
CA LEU A 18 -12.72 32.92 15.72
C LEU A 18 -11.98 33.22 17.03
N ALA A 19 -12.71 33.30 18.15
CA ALA A 19 -12.10 33.51 19.47
C ALA A 19 -11.20 32.34 19.88
N TRP A 20 -11.57 31.10 19.53
CA TRP A 20 -10.72 29.93 19.72
C TRP A 20 -9.43 30.01 18.89
N ALA A 21 -9.53 30.35 17.61
CA ALA A 21 -8.37 30.48 16.74
C ALA A 21 -7.43 31.61 17.21
N GLU A 22 -8.00 32.76 17.62
CA GLU A 22 -7.24 33.88 18.19
C GLU A 22 -6.49 33.47 19.47
N ALA A 23 -7.13 32.68 20.35
CA ALA A 23 -6.51 32.20 21.57
C ALA A 23 -5.29 31.29 21.28
N ILE A 24 -5.33 30.51 20.20
CA ILE A 24 -4.18 29.71 19.76
C ILE A 24 -3.09 30.61 19.18
N GLU A 25 -3.45 31.53 18.28
CA GLU A 25 -2.49 32.43 17.62
C GLU A 25 -1.75 33.32 18.63
N SER A 26 -2.46 33.80 19.65
CA SER A 26 -1.93 34.64 20.75
C SER A 26 -1.22 33.85 21.87
N SER A 27 -1.22 32.52 21.83
CA SER A 27 -0.54 31.69 22.84
C SER A 27 1.00 31.75 22.74
N GLU A 28 1.68 31.32 23.79
CA GLU A 28 3.16 31.20 23.84
C GLU A 28 3.69 29.93 23.14
N ALA A 29 2.82 29.13 22.50
CA ALA A 29 3.20 27.92 21.80
C ALA A 29 4.07 28.23 20.55
N THR A 30 4.90 27.26 20.15
CA THR A 30 5.68 27.37 18.91
C THR A 30 4.77 27.42 17.68
N THR A 31 5.30 27.91 16.55
CA THR A 31 4.53 27.96 15.28
C THR A 31 3.97 26.59 14.88
N LEU A 32 4.74 25.52 15.06
CA LEU A 32 4.28 24.16 14.76
C LEU A 32 3.18 23.71 15.71
N GLU A 33 3.28 23.99 17.01
CA GLU A 33 2.25 23.63 17.99
C GLU A 33 0.93 24.39 17.76
N LYS A 34 1.01 25.67 17.39
CA LYS A 34 -0.16 26.46 16.97
C LYS A 34 -0.79 25.87 15.73
N ALA A 35 0.02 25.61 14.70
CA ALA A 35 -0.46 25.04 13.44
C ALA A 35 -1.10 23.66 13.63
N ARG A 36 -0.55 22.81 14.50
CA ARG A 36 -1.13 21.49 14.84
C ARG A 36 -2.52 21.62 15.46
N GLN A 37 -2.75 22.62 16.32
CA GLN A 37 -4.08 22.87 16.88
C GLN A 37 -5.05 23.40 15.82
N LEU A 38 -4.64 24.39 15.03
CA LEU A 38 -5.48 24.97 13.97
C LEU A 38 -5.87 23.94 12.90
N ALA A 39 -4.93 23.07 12.50
CA ALA A 39 -5.17 22.03 11.50
C ALA A 39 -6.33 21.08 11.88
N THR A 40 -6.56 20.83 13.17
CA THR A 40 -7.62 19.91 13.63
C THR A 40 -9.04 20.35 13.22
N ARG A 41 -9.25 21.65 13.01
CA ARG A 41 -10.55 22.25 12.65
C ARG A 41 -10.66 22.67 11.19
N LEU A 42 -9.63 22.45 10.38
CA LEU A 42 -9.68 22.67 8.93
C LEU A 42 -10.60 21.63 8.25
N GLY A 43 -11.19 22.02 7.12
CA GLY A 43 -12.23 21.27 6.43
C GLY A 43 -13.62 21.47 7.06
N ALA A 44 -14.59 20.65 6.65
CA ALA A 44 -15.96 20.69 7.17
C ALA A 44 -16.20 19.65 8.28
N HIS A 45 -16.76 20.10 9.39
CA HIS A 45 -17.09 19.29 10.58
C HIS A 45 -18.58 19.46 10.95
N PRO A 46 -19.43 18.47 10.65
CA PRO A 46 -20.81 18.45 11.14
C PRO A 46 -20.84 18.43 12.67
N ARG A 47 -21.74 19.21 13.27
CA ARG A 47 -21.93 19.31 14.72
C ARG A 47 -23.25 18.65 15.16
N PRO A 48 -23.33 18.14 16.41
CA PRO A 48 -24.56 17.55 16.94
C PRO A 48 -25.78 18.49 16.99
N ASP A 49 -25.57 19.81 16.99
CA ASP A 49 -26.62 20.83 16.97
C ASP A 49 -27.18 21.11 15.55
N GLY A 50 -26.68 20.41 14.53
CA GLY A 50 -27.11 20.55 13.14
C GLY A 50 -26.41 21.69 12.40
N LEU A 51 -25.41 22.33 13.00
CA LEU A 51 -24.51 23.25 12.32
C LEU A 51 -23.32 22.50 11.69
N THR A 52 -22.64 23.15 10.75
CA THR A 52 -21.39 22.65 10.17
C THR A 52 -20.33 23.72 10.34
N GLU A 53 -19.24 23.38 10.99
CA GLU A 53 -18.06 24.20 11.05
C GLU A 53 -17.19 24.01 9.81
N VAL A 54 -16.62 25.07 9.28
CA VAL A 54 -15.78 25.07 8.08
C VAL A 54 -14.55 25.93 8.30
N GLY A 55 -13.38 25.40 7.95
CA GLY A 55 -12.09 26.09 8.04
C GLY A 55 -11.20 25.85 6.83
N PHE A 56 -10.55 26.90 6.32
CA PHE A 56 -9.58 26.82 5.24
C PHE A 56 -8.29 27.57 5.58
N TRP A 57 -7.15 27.04 5.16
CA TRP A 57 -5.86 27.73 5.17
C TRP A 57 -5.51 28.20 3.76
N THR A 58 -5.50 29.51 3.56
CA THR A 58 -5.35 30.17 2.25
C THR A 58 -4.30 31.29 2.33
N PRO A 59 -3.02 30.95 2.58
CA PRO A 59 -1.94 31.92 2.75
C PRO A 59 -1.68 32.76 1.48
N GLU A 60 -2.11 32.30 0.32
CA GLU A 60 -2.06 33.04 -0.95
C GLU A 60 -3.09 34.17 -1.02
N LEU A 61 -4.13 34.13 -0.17
CA LEU A 61 -5.20 35.12 -0.11
C LEU A 61 -5.04 36.11 1.06
N SER A 62 -3.95 35.98 1.82
CA SER A 62 -3.76 36.78 3.05
C SER A 62 -3.20 38.17 2.80
N GLY A 63 -2.57 38.44 1.64
CA GLY A 63 -1.88 39.68 1.32
C GLY A 63 -2.64 40.98 1.68
N ASP A 64 -2.00 41.83 2.48
CA ASP A 64 -2.59 43.07 3.03
C ASP A 64 -2.70 44.22 2.00
N VAL A 65 -2.02 44.13 0.86
CA VAL A 65 -1.89 45.25 -0.09
C VAL A 65 -3.02 45.26 -1.13
N ILE A 66 -3.50 44.09 -1.55
CA ILE A 66 -4.65 43.90 -2.45
C ILE A 66 -5.38 42.65 -1.97
N GLN A 67 -6.45 42.81 -1.19
CA GLN A 67 -7.25 41.66 -0.78
C GLN A 67 -8.03 41.12 -1.99
N PRO A 68 -7.99 39.81 -2.26
CA PRO A 68 -8.89 39.18 -3.22
C PRO A 68 -10.34 39.55 -2.86
N ARG A 69 -11.10 40.07 -3.82
CA ARG A 69 -12.52 40.36 -3.61
C ARG A 69 -13.32 39.07 -3.66
N ASN A 70 -14.36 38.97 -2.83
CA ASN A 70 -15.38 37.92 -2.88
C ASN A 70 -14.84 36.49 -2.74
N ILE A 71 -14.16 36.18 -1.61
CA ILE A 71 -13.85 34.80 -1.22
C ILE A 71 -15.13 34.16 -0.68
N LEU A 72 -15.69 33.21 -1.42
CA LEU A 72 -17.01 32.63 -1.16
C LEU A 72 -16.90 31.12 -1.03
N LEU A 73 -17.50 30.56 0.01
CA LEU A 73 -17.82 29.15 0.08
C LEU A 73 -18.97 28.87 -0.87
N GLU A 74 -18.73 28.11 -1.93
CA GLU A 74 -19.78 27.59 -2.83
C GLU A 74 -20.19 26.21 -2.34
N VAL A 75 -21.49 26.01 -2.12
CA VAL A 75 -22.05 24.76 -1.58
C VAL A 75 -23.11 24.21 -2.52
N PHE A 76 -22.98 22.94 -2.89
CA PHE A 76 -23.91 22.19 -3.73
C PHE A 76 -24.66 21.17 -2.89
N THR A 77 -25.95 21.37 -2.69
CA THR A 77 -26.82 20.43 -1.96
C THR A 77 -27.70 19.63 -2.92
N PRO A 78 -27.59 18.28 -2.97
CA PRO A 78 -28.40 17.47 -3.86
C PRO A 78 -29.91 17.69 -3.63
N ARG A 79 -30.67 17.94 -4.70
CA ARG A 79 -32.14 18.03 -4.67
C ARG A 79 -32.83 16.67 -4.83
N GLN A 80 -32.08 15.68 -5.30
CA GLN A 80 -32.54 14.32 -5.57
C GLN A 80 -31.48 13.31 -5.12
N ALA A 81 -31.90 12.06 -4.94
CA ALA A 81 -30.97 10.97 -4.64
C ALA A 81 -29.99 10.77 -5.79
N ILE A 82 -28.75 10.45 -5.44
CA ILE A 82 -27.67 10.17 -6.37
C ILE A 82 -27.40 8.67 -6.33
N ASP A 83 -27.33 8.03 -7.49
CA ASP A 83 -27.08 6.59 -7.60
C ASP A 83 -25.59 6.35 -7.89
N PRO A 84 -24.77 5.98 -6.90
CA PRO A 84 -23.32 5.86 -7.09
C PRO A 84 -22.93 4.76 -8.08
N ALA A 85 -23.81 3.80 -8.36
CA ALA A 85 -23.52 2.69 -9.27
C ALA A 85 -23.56 3.10 -10.76
N ARG A 86 -24.15 4.25 -11.08
CA ARG A 86 -24.24 4.72 -12.47
C ARG A 86 -22.87 5.21 -12.96
N PRO A 87 -22.40 4.76 -14.13
CA PRO A 87 -21.17 5.29 -14.72
C PRO A 87 -21.23 6.81 -14.93
N GLU A 88 -22.40 7.33 -15.32
CA GLU A 88 -22.66 8.75 -15.49
C GLU A 88 -24.13 9.10 -15.17
N GLN A 89 -24.38 10.29 -14.65
CA GLN A 89 -25.71 10.84 -14.43
C GLN A 89 -25.70 12.37 -14.38
N THR A 90 -26.83 13.01 -14.71
CA THR A 90 -27.02 14.45 -14.48
C THR A 90 -27.96 14.66 -13.29
N VAL A 91 -27.51 15.45 -12.31
CA VAL A 91 -28.22 15.66 -11.05
C VAL A 91 -28.51 17.14 -10.82
N LEU A 92 -29.71 17.43 -10.29
CA LEU A 92 -30.06 18.77 -9.86
C LEU A 92 -29.51 19.04 -8.46
N PHE A 93 -28.71 20.09 -8.33
CA PHE A 93 -28.21 20.59 -7.06
C PHE A 93 -28.77 21.96 -6.79
N HIS A 94 -29.00 22.28 -5.52
CA HIS A 94 -29.11 23.67 -5.09
C HIS A 94 -27.71 24.18 -4.82
N ARG A 95 -27.38 25.34 -5.39
CA ARG A 95 -26.13 26.04 -5.18
C ARG A 95 -26.37 27.26 -4.31
N ASP A 96 -25.63 27.35 -3.21
CA ASP A 96 -25.58 28.49 -2.30
C ASP A 96 -24.15 29.06 -2.22
N TYR A 97 -24.05 30.33 -1.83
CA TYR A 97 -22.78 31.02 -1.59
C TYR A 97 -22.78 31.69 -0.22
N VAL A 98 -21.70 31.52 0.53
CA VAL A 98 -21.54 32.16 1.84
C VAL A 98 -20.14 32.74 1.97
N GLN A 99 -20.05 33.98 2.46
CA GLN A 99 -18.77 34.58 2.80
C GLN A 99 -18.32 34.09 4.18
N LEU A 100 -17.11 33.54 4.26
CA LEU A 100 -16.48 33.16 5.52
C LEU A 100 -15.75 34.36 6.15
N GLU A 101 -15.54 34.29 7.46
CA GLU A 101 -14.79 35.31 8.20
C GLU A 101 -13.28 35.05 8.07
N LYS A 102 -12.52 36.07 7.68
CA LYS A 102 -11.06 36.00 7.52
C LYS A 102 -10.36 36.30 8.85
N GLN A 103 -9.38 35.48 9.22
CA GLN A 103 -8.47 35.70 10.34
C GLN A 103 -7.06 35.24 9.95
N GLY A 104 -6.14 36.20 9.80
CA GLY A 104 -4.79 35.92 9.32
C GLY A 104 -4.79 35.23 7.96
N ASP A 105 -4.13 34.06 7.90
CA ASP A 105 -4.07 33.19 6.71
C ASP A 105 -5.28 32.25 6.57
N TYR A 106 -6.27 32.34 7.46
CA TYR A 106 -7.39 31.41 7.57
C TYR A 106 -8.74 32.04 7.25
N HIS A 107 -9.67 31.21 6.78
CA HIS A 107 -11.08 31.54 6.63
C HIS A 107 -11.93 30.56 7.45
N TRP A 108 -12.80 31.09 8.30
CA TRP A 108 -13.58 30.34 9.27
C TRP A 108 -15.08 30.65 9.16
N GLY A 109 -15.92 29.66 9.42
CA GLY A 109 -17.35 29.89 9.58
C GLY A 109 -18.07 28.70 10.20
N VAL A 110 -19.15 28.99 10.92
CA VAL A 110 -20.11 27.98 11.37
C VAL A 110 -21.42 28.24 10.65
N LEU A 111 -21.91 27.24 9.91
CA LEU A 111 -22.99 27.38 8.94
C LEU A 111 -24.18 26.54 9.37
N SER A 112 -25.38 27.03 9.11
CA SER A 112 -26.61 26.22 9.17
C SER A 112 -27.05 25.84 7.76
N GLY A 113 -27.83 24.76 7.62
CA GLY A 113 -28.44 24.35 6.34
C GLY A 113 -27.61 23.39 5.49
N MET A 114 -26.30 23.27 5.74
CA MET A 114 -25.48 22.21 5.12
C MET A 114 -25.96 20.82 5.57
N ARG A 115 -25.83 19.83 4.69
CA ARG A 115 -26.27 18.45 4.95
C ARG A 115 -25.08 17.51 4.96
N ALA A 116 -24.90 16.79 6.06
CA ALA A 116 -23.90 15.73 6.11
C ALA A 116 -24.40 14.48 5.36
N GLY A 117 -23.51 13.89 4.57
CA GLY A 117 -23.69 12.58 3.95
C GLY A 117 -23.43 11.42 4.92
N GLY A 118 -23.71 10.21 4.46
CA GLY A 118 -23.50 8.97 5.22
C GLY A 118 -23.57 7.74 4.29
N ALA A 119 -23.75 6.54 4.86
CA ALA A 119 -23.76 5.28 4.09
C ALA A 119 -24.71 5.24 2.89
N SER A 120 -25.84 5.94 2.96
CA SER A 120 -26.91 5.83 1.96
C SER A 120 -27.11 7.08 1.11
N SER A 121 -26.40 8.17 1.40
CA SER A 121 -26.64 9.45 0.74
C SER A 121 -25.40 10.32 0.68
N ILE A 122 -25.23 11.00 -0.44
CA ILE A 122 -24.23 12.05 -0.62
C ILE A 122 -24.74 13.35 0.02
N GLY A 123 -23.89 13.98 0.82
CA GLY A 123 -24.15 15.25 1.50
C GLY A 123 -24.03 16.47 0.59
N SER A 124 -23.98 17.64 1.22
CA SER A 124 -23.58 18.88 0.57
C SER A 124 -22.11 18.79 0.14
N LEU A 125 -21.83 19.18 -1.10
CA LEU A 125 -20.47 19.30 -1.64
C LEU A 125 -20.01 20.76 -1.55
N TYR A 126 -18.74 21.02 -1.27
CA TYR A 126 -18.26 22.37 -1.04
C TYR A 126 -16.80 22.60 -1.47
N TRP A 127 -16.49 23.86 -1.78
CA TRP A 127 -15.14 24.39 -1.94
C TRP A 127 -15.15 25.91 -1.71
N LEU A 128 -13.98 26.54 -1.62
CA LEU A 128 -13.87 27.99 -1.72
C LEU A 128 -13.67 28.43 -3.16
N ARG A 129 -14.23 29.57 -3.51
CA ARG A 129 -13.93 30.30 -4.75
C ARG A 129 -13.46 31.70 -4.44
N TYR A 130 -12.55 32.18 -5.27
CA TYR A 130 -12.09 33.55 -5.20
C TYR A 130 -11.76 34.06 -6.60
N LEU A 131 -11.78 35.38 -6.75
CA LEU A 131 -11.29 36.03 -7.95
C LEU A 131 -9.79 36.31 -7.80
N SER A 132 -8.99 35.75 -8.69
CA SER A 132 -7.55 36.00 -8.74
C SER A 132 -7.27 37.48 -9.07
N PRO A 133 -6.55 38.22 -8.22
CA PRO A 133 -6.21 39.62 -8.51
C PRO A 133 -5.22 39.76 -9.68
N ASP A 134 -4.44 38.71 -9.98
CA ASP A 134 -3.41 38.76 -11.01
C ASP A 134 -3.94 38.41 -12.40
N THR A 135 -4.86 37.43 -12.47
CA THR A 135 -5.36 36.88 -13.73
C THR A 135 -6.80 37.27 -14.06
N ASN A 136 -7.53 37.85 -13.10
CA ASN A 136 -8.99 38.01 -13.17
C ASN A 136 -9.72 36.69 -13.50
N ALA A 137 -9.15 35.54 -13.16
CA ALA A 137 -9.79 34.25 -13.30
C ALA A 137 -10.46 33.84 -11.98
N VAL A 138 -11.61 33.15 -12.07
CA VAL A 138 -12.21 32.53 -10.88
C VAL A 138 -11.45 31.25 -10.55
N ASN A 139 -10.83 31.23 -9.39
CA ASN A 139 -10.04 30.10 -8.89
C ASN A 139 -10.80 29.38 -7.78
N ILE A 140 -10.41 28.12 -7.56
CA ILE A 140 -10.98 27.24 -6.53
C ILE A 140 -9.88 26.93 -5.49
N VAL A 141 -10.27 26.87 -4.22
CA VAL A 141 -9.48 26.23 -3.16
C VAL A 141 -10.32 25.10 -2.56
N GLY A 142 -9.85 23.87 -2.71
CA GLY A 142 -10.49 22.69 -2.12
C GLY A 142 -9.99 22.39 -0.69
N ASP A 143 -10.61 21.41 -0.02
CA ASP A 143 -10.23 20.97 1.32
C ASP A 143 -9.28 19.75 1.31
N PRO A 144 -7.96 19.93 1.47
CA PRO A 144 -7.03 18.80 1.43
C PRO A 144 -7.27 17.75 2.53
N LEU A 145 -8.03 18.08 3.59
CA LEU A 145 -8.30 17.23 4.75
C LEU A 145 -9.70 16.62 4.74
N ALA A 146 -10.44 16.74 3.64
CA ALA A 146 -11.80 16.22 3.56
C ALA A 146 -11.82 14.70 3.72
N SER A 147 -12.89 14.20 4.32
CA SER A 147 -13.06 12.77 4.59
C SER A 147 -13.70 12.00 3.44
N SER A 148 -14.27 12.71 2.45
CA SER A 148 -14.90 12.09 1.29
C SER A 148 -14.82 12.96 0.04
N TYR A 149 -14.38 12.31 -1.05
CA TYR A 149 -14.29 12.85 -2.41
C TYR A 149 -14.99 11.89 -3.38
N PRO A 150 -16.34 11.78 -3.36
CA PRO A 150 -17.07 10.78 -4.15
C PRO A 150 -16.79 10.87 -5.66
N TYR A 151 -16.46 12.07 -6.14
CA TYR A 151 -16.21 12.38 -7.54
C TYR A 151 -14.79 12.88 -7.79
N GLY A 152 -13.81 12.41 -7.00
CA GLY A 152 -12.41 12.74 -7.24
C GLY A 152 -11.93 14.05 -6.61
N VAL A 153 -10.62 14.28 -6.63
CA VAL A 153 -9.91 15.37 -5.96
C VAL A 153 -10.13 16.75 -6.60
N TYR A 154 -10.51 16.79 -7.88
CA TYR A 154 -10.89 18.03 -8.56
C TYR A 154 -12.37 18.40 -8.37
N ALA A 155 -13.17 17.51 -7.78
CA ALA A 155 -14.55 17.81 -7.41
C ALA A 155 -14.63 18.49 -6.03
N PRO A 156 -15.74 19.18 -5.70
CA PRO A 156 -15.91 19.72 -4.36
C PRO A 156 -15.96 18.60 -3.31
N ALA A 157 -15.36 18.86 -2.15
CA ALA A 157 -15.33 17.95 -1.02
C ALA A 157 -16.75 17.71 -0.47
N GLU A 158 -17.02 16.54 0.09
CA GLU A 158 -18.31 16.27 0.73
C GLU A 158 -18.26 16.56 2.23
N VAL A 159 -19.32 17.22 2.74
CA VAL A 159 -19.62 17.21 4.19
C VAL A 159 -20.13 15.82 4.56
N TYR A 160 -19.35 15.07 5.35
CA TYR A 160 -19.64 13.68 5.68
C TYR A 160 -19.72 13.46 7.19
N ASP A 161 -20.73 12.72 7.68
CA ASP A 161 -20.93 12.45 9.11
C ASP A 161 -20.01 11.31 9.58
N LEU A 162 -18.73 11.64 9.78
CA LEU A 162 -17.75 10.71 10.32
C LEU A 162 -18.09 10.25 11.73
N GLU A 163 -18.67 11.11 12.59
CA GLU A 163 -19.02 10.71 13.96
C GLU A 163 -20.09 9.63 13.99
N ALA A 164 -21.12 9.71 13.14
CA ALA A 164 -22.10 8.66 13.00
C ALA A 164 -21.49 7.36 12.43
N LEU A 165 -20.58 7.47 11.45
CA LEU A 165 -19.81 6.33 10.93
C LEU A 165 -19.03 5.62 12.04
N GLN A 166 -18.29 6.39 12.85
CA GLN A 166 -17.48 5.88 13.94
C GLN A 166 -18.33 5.21 15.03
N ARG A 167 -19.52 5.74 15.33
CA ARG A 167 -20.42 5.16 16.34
C ARG A 167 -21.07 3.84 15.93
N ARG A 168 -21.23 3.57 14.62
CA ARG A 168 -21.93 2.38 14.12
C ARG A 168 -21.00 1.23 13.71
N ARG A 169 -19.69 1.42 13.77
CA ARG A 169 -18.70 0.45 13.30
C ARG A 169 -18.81 -0.87 14.06
N GLY A 170 -18.63 -1.99 13.35
CA GLY A 170 -18.82 -3.34 13.89
C GLY A 170 -17.73 -3.81 14.87
N ASP A 171 -16.60 -3.10 14.92
CA ASP A 171 -15.38 -3.46 15.65
C ASP A 171 -15.15 -2.64 16.92
N LEU A 172 -16.16 -1.93 17.45
CA LEU A 172 -16.04 -1.26 18.76
C LEU A 172 -15.49 -2.17 19.87
N PRO A 173 -15.86 -3.47 19.98
CA PRO A 173 -15.27 -4.36 20.99
C PRO A 173 -13.74 -4.53 20.89
N TYR A 174 -13.17 -4.41 19.68
CA TYR A 174 -11.72 -4.46 19.48
C TYR A 174 -11.04 -3.24 20.13
N TYR A 175 -11.59 -2.04 19.92
CA TYR A 175 -11.09 -0.80 20.53
C TYR A 175 -11.34 -0.76 22.04
N GLU A 176 -12.47 -1.27 22.53
CA GLU A 176 -12.70 -1.40 23.98
C GLU A 176 -11.66 -2.32 24.64
N ALA A 177 -11.32 -3.45 24.00
CA ALA A 177 -10.27 -4.34 24.48
C ALA A 177 -8.89 -3.68 24.44
N MET A 178 -8.60 -2.88 23.40
CA MET A 178 -7.38 -2.09 23.31
C MET A 178 -7.30 -1.07 24.45
N ALA A 179 -8.39 -0.33 24.71
CA ALA A 179 -8.46 0.64 25.79
C ALA A 179 -8.26 0.00 27.17
N ALA A 180 -8.85 -1.18 27.39
CA ALA A 180 -8.70 -1.93 28.62
C ALA A 180 -7.26 -2.44 28.85
N ALA A 181 -6.47 -2.60 27.78
CA ALA A 181 -5.06 -2.98 27.87
C ALA A 181 -4.12 -1.79 28.18
N GLN A 182 -4.62 -0.56 28.15
CA GLN A 182 -3.83 0.62 28.49
C GLN A 182 -3.61 0.70 30.00
N VAL A 183 -2.34 0.68 30.41
CA VAL A 183 -1.95 0.72 31.83
C VAL A 183 -1.78 2.19 32.26
N PRO A 184 -2.42 2.65 33.35
CA PRO A 184 -2.13 3.96 33.93
C PRO A 184 -0.68 4.02 34.44
N GLU A 185 0.05 5.07 34.09
CA GLU A 185 1.44 5.26 34.58
C GLU A 185 1.48 5.57 36.09
N ALA A 186 0.46 6.26 36.61
CA ALA A 186 0.26 6.54 38.03
C ALA A 186 -1.22 6.79 38.36
N GLU A 187 -1.58 6.72 39.65
CA GLU A 187 -2.93 7.02 40.13
C GLU A 187 -3.28 8.50 39.85
N GLY A 188 -4.32 8.73 39.05
CA GLY A 188 -4.75 10.09 38.64
C GLY A 188 -4.15 10.61 37.34
N GLN A 189 -3.34 9.84 36.60
CA GLN A 189 -2.87 10.18 35.26
C GLN A 189 -3.67 9.46 34.17
N ALA A 190 -3.85 10.11 33.02
CA ALA A 190 -4.41 9.46 31.84
C ALA A 190 -3.46 8.34 31.38
N PRO A 191 -3.98 7.16 30.99
CA PRO A 191 -3.14 6.06 30.56
C PRO A 191 -2.40 6.41 29.26
N ALA A 192 -1.18 5.89 29.12
CA ALA A 192 -0.40 6.04 27.91
C ALA A 192 -1.15 5.42 26.72
N PRO A 193 -1.02 5.98 25.49
CA PRO A 193 -1.56 5.35 24.28
C PRO A 193 -1.08 3.90 24.16
N PHE A 194 -1.98 3.00 23.78
CA PHE A 194 -1.65 1.63 23.46
C PHE A 194 -0.62 1.58 22.33
N THR A 195 0.44 0.79 22.49
CA THR A 195 1.40 0.54 21.41
C THR A 195 0.99 -0.73 20.68
N VAL A 196 0.62 -0.61 19.41
CA VAL A 196 0.26 -1.78 18.60
C VAL A 196 1.48 -2.71 18.47
N PRO A 197 1.39 -3.97 18.90
CA PRO A 197 2.50 -4.90 18.79
C PRO A 197 2.73 -5.29 17.32
N ALA A 198 3.97 -5.65 16.98
CA ALA A 198 4.28 -6.18 15.65
C ALA A 198 3.46 -7.46 15.34
N PRO A 199 2.97 -7.65 14.10
CA PRO A 199 2.37 -8.92 13.68
C PRO A 199 3.43 -10.02 13.55
N CYS A 200 3.02 -11.28 13.30
CA CYS A 200 3.97 -12.36 12.97
C CYS A 200 4.09 -12.56 11.45
N ASN A 201 2.99 -12.43 10.71
CA ASN A 201 2.96 -12.58 9.25
C ASN A 201 2.12 -11.46 8.61
N ILE A 202 2.62 -10.82 7.56
CA ILE A 202 1.92 -9.75 6.80
C ILE A 202 1.51 -10.26 5.41
N LEU A 203 0.29 -9.94 4.99
CA LEU A 203 -0.18 -10.12 3.60
C LEU A 203 -0.35 -8.76 2.93
N GLN A 204 0.35 -8.52 1.83
CA GLN A 204 0.16 -7.36 0.98
C GLN A 204 -0.92 -7.62 -0.07
N LEU A 205 -1.89 -6.71 -0.19
CA LEU A 205 -3.00 -6.78 -1.14
C LEU A 205 -3.09 -5.48 -1.95
N HIS A 206 -3.21 -5.60 -3.27
CA HIS A 206 -3.64 -4.50 -4.11
C HIS A 206 -5.16 -4.55 -4.28
N VAL A 207 -5.89 -3.52 -3.84
CA VAL A 207 -7.36 -3.57 -3.65
C VAL A 207 -8.09 -3.99 -4.93
N ARG A 208 -7.81 -3.32 -6.06
CA ARG A 208 -8.54 -3.54 -7.33
C ARG A 208 -8.24 -4.88 -8.00
N THR A 209 -7.08 -5.47 -7.74
CA THR A 209 -6.66 -6.74 -8.38
C THR A 209 -6.83 -7.94 -7.45
N ALA A 210 -6.85 -7.72 -6.13
CA ALA A 210 -7.12 -8.77 -5.14
C ALA A 210 -8.60 -8.91 -4.81
N SER A 211 -9.43 -7.88 -5.05
CA SER A 211 -10.86 -7.95 -4.82
C SER A 211 -11.60 -8.69 -5.94
N PRO A 212 -12.55 -9.61 -5.62
CA PRO A 212 -13.38 -10.27 -6.63
C PRO A 212 -14.17 -9.31 -7.53
N ASN A 213 -14.68 -8.21 -6.97
CA ASN A 213 -15.45 -7.20 -7.72
C ASN A 213 -14.65 -5.91 -8.01
N GLY A 214 -13.37 -5.86 -7.62
CA GLY A 214 -12.51 -4.69 -7.76
C GLY A 214 -12.65 -3.63 -6.64
N TYR A 215 -13.55 -3.80 -5.67
CA TYR A 215 -13.81 -2.79 -4.63
C TYR A 215 -13.53 -3.34 -3.22
N LEU A 216 -13.44 -2.44 -2.23
CA LEU A 216 -13.32 -2.83 -0.82
C LEU A 216 -14.50 -3.69 -0.34
N SER A 217 -15.71 -3.46 -0.88
CA SER A 217 -16.87 -4.30 -0.62
C SER A 217 -16.63 -5.79 -0.97
N GLY A 218 -15.90 -6.08 -2.05
CA GLY A 218 -15.56 -7.44 -2.46
C GLY A 218 -14.56 -8.11 -1.52
N LEU A 219 -13.55 -7.37 -1.04
CA LEU A 219 -12.64 -7.87 0.00
C LEU A 219 -13.39 -8.14 1.30
N THR A 220 -14.30 -7.25 1.70
CA THR A 220 -15.15 -7.43 2.87
C THR A 220 -15.96 -8.72 2.77
N GLN A 221 -16.64 -8.94 1.65
CA GLN A 221 -17.44 -10.15 1.44
C GLN A 221 -16.56 -11.42 1.39
N LEU A 222 -15.37 -11.34 0.82
CA LEU A 222 -14.40 -12.43 0.80
C LEU A 222 -13.98 -12.84 2.21
N PHE A 223 -13.50 -11.90 3.03
CA PHE A 223 -13.07 -12.18 4.40
C PHE A 223 -14.24 -12.65 5.28
N ARG A 224 -15.45 -12.10 5.07
CA ARG A 224 -16.67 -12.58 5.74
C ARG A 224 -16.99 -14.02 5.39
N THR A 225 -16.84 -14.40 4.12
CA THR A 225 -17.07 -15.77 3.66
C THR A 225 -16.03 -16.72 4.27
N LEU A 226 -14.75 -16.34 4.24
CA LEU A 226 -13.68 -17.09 4.90
C LEU A 226 -13.94 -17.28 6.40
N ALA A 227 -14.33 -16.22 7.10
CA ALA A 227 -14.68 -16.26 8.50
C ALA A 227 -15.88 -17.20 8.76
N GLY A 228 -16.89 -17.19 7.87
CA GLY A 228 -18.01 -18.11 7.89
C GLY A 228 -17.58 -19.57 7.80
N LYS A 229 -16.74 -19.90 6.81
CA LYS A 229 -16.20 -21.26 6.60
C LYS A 229 -15.38 -21.75 7.78
N LEU A 230 -14.53 -20.88 8.35
CA LEU A 230 -13.72 -21.22 9.52
C LEU A 230 -14.59 -21.53 10.75
N ARG A 231 -15.68 -20.79 10.96
CA ARG A 231 -16.62 -21.05 12.07
C ARG A 231 -17.43 -22.33 11.88
N SER A 232 -17.80 -22.67 10.64
CA SER A 232 -18.56 -23.89 10.32
C SER A 232 -17.69 -25.13 10.15
N GLY A 233 -16.37 -24.98 10.06
CA GLY A 233 -15.44 -26.07 9.76
C GLY A 233 -15.54 -26.55 8.30
N GLU A 234 -15.98 -25.70 7.38
CA GLU A 234 -16.03 -26.00 5.96
C GLU A 234 -14.62 -26.04 5.35
N SER A 235 -14.39 -26.98 4.42
CA SER A 235 -13.13 -27.06 3.69
C SER A 235 -12.88 -25.80 2.86
N LEU A 236 -11.64 -25.34 2.89
CA LEU A 236 -11.18 -24.20 2.10
C LEU A 236 -10.66 -24.66 0.74
N THR A 237 -10.82 -23.83 -0.27
CA THR A 237 -10.13 -24.02 -1.54
C THR A 237 -8.63 -23.69 -1.41
N PRO A 238 -7.77 -24.12 -2.35
CA PRO A 238 -6.36 -23.71 -2.36
C PRO A 238 -6.17 -22.18 -2.36
N VAL A 239 -7.00 -21.47 -3.11
CA VAL A 239 -7.00 -20.00 -3.18
C VAL A 239 -7.34 -19.38 -1.81
N GLU A 240 -8.40 -19.88 -1.17
CA GLU A 240 -8.81 -19.42 0.16
C GLU A 240 -7.73 -19.70 1.21
N THR A 241 -7.00 -20.81 1.07
CA THR A 241 -5.88 -21.19 1.95
C THR A 241 -4.74 -20.18 1.90
N ASN A 242 -4.46 -19.59 0.74
CA ASN A 242 -3.44 -18.55 0.57
C ASN A 242 -3.78 -17.22 1.26
N LEU A 243 -5.03 -17.00 1.67
CA LEU A 243 -5.46 -15.80 2.39
C LEU A 243 -5.40 -15.95 3.92
N LEU A 244 -5.03 -17.13 4.43
CA LEU A 244 -5.04 -17.43 5.86
C LEU A 244 -3.65 -17.49 6.49
N GLY A 245 -3.61 -17.34 7.82
CA GLY A 245 -2.39 -17.44 8.63
C GLY A 245 -1.69 -16.10 8.87
N TYR A 246 -2.27 -15.00 8.39
CA TYR A 246 -1.76 -13.64 8.58
C TYR A 246 -2.37 -12.98 9.82
N ASP A 247 -1.57 -12.11 10.46
CA ASP A 247 -2.02 -11.28 11.60
C ASP A 247 -2.16 -9.81 11.19
N ALA A 248 -1.72 -9.47 9.97
CA ALA A 248 -1.89 -8.16 9.39
C ALA A 248 -2.05 -8.23 7.87
N VAL A 249 -2.79 -7.27 7.32
CA VAL A 249 -2.90 -7.00 5.89
C VAL A 249 -2.36 -5.59 5.62
N GLN A 250 -1.51 -5.45 4.60
CA GLN A 250 -1.10 -4.15 4.07
C GLN A 250 -1.86 -3.88 2.77
N LEU A 251 -2.55 -2.74 2.67
CA LEU A 251 -3.32 -2.35 1.49
C LEU A 251 -2.58 -1.39 0.58
N LEU A 252 -2.75 -1.58 -0.72
CA LEU A 252 -2.24 -0.72 -1.80
C LEU A 252 -3.30 -0.54 -2.91
N PRO A 253 -3.42 0.66 -3.51
CA PRO A 253 -3.38 1.94 -2.81
C PRO A 253 -4.55 2.11 -1.84
N THR A 254 -4.51 3.18 -1.05
CA THR A 254 -5.70 3.67 -0.31
C THR A 254 -5.99 5.15 -0.52
N GLU A 255 -5.02 5.91 -1.01
CA GLU A 255 -5.09 7.36 -1.19
C GLU A 255 -5.62 7.72 -2.59
N PRO A 256 -6.34 8.85 -2.74
CA PRO A 256 -6.67 9.37 -4.05
C PRO A 256 -5.41 9.59 -4.90
N THR A 257 -5.49 9.16 -6.16
CA THR A 257 -4.40 9.26 -7.12
C THR A 257 -4.69 10.37 -8.12
N VAL A 258 -3.71 10.65 -8.98
CA VAL A 258 -3.90 11.49 -10.18
C VAL A 258 -5.14 11.10 -11.00
N GLU A 259 -5.75 12.09 -11.65
CA GLU A 259 -6.92 11.91 -12.50
C GLU A 259 -6.59 12.09 -13.98
N MET A 260 -7.43 11.56 -14.87
CA MET A 260 -7.30 11.79 -16.31
C MET A 260 -7.60 13.25 -16.65
N ARG A 261 -6.58 14.04 -17.01
CA ARG A 261 -6.75 15.42 -17.50
C ARG A 261 -5.95 15.67 -18.76
N GLY A 262 -6.62 16.15 -19.81
CA GLY A 262 -6.01 16.67 -21.03
C GLY A 262 -6.68 17.98 -21.45
N GLY A 263 -5.91 19.07 -21.54
CA GLY A 263 -6.42 20.39 -21.98
C GLY A 263 -7.37 21.10 -20.99
N GLN A 264 -7.96 22.24 -21.42
CA GLN A 264 -8.98 22.95 -20.63
C GLN A 264 -10.28 22.13 -20.54
N ALA A 265 -10.90 22.10 -19.34
CA ALA A 265 -12.20 21.51 -18.98
C ALA A 265 -12.65 20.38 -19.93
N SER A 266 -12.16 19.17 -19.67
CA SER A 266 -12.34 18.03 -20.56
C SER A 266 -13.63 17.27 -20.27
N ASP A 267 -14.16 16.55 -21.25
CA ASP A 267 -15.23 15.55 -21.05
C ASP A 267 -14.87 14.42 -20.06
N GLN A 268 -13.66 14.44 -19.49
CA GLN A 268 -13.16 13.50 -18.50
C GLN A 268 -13.32 13.98 -17.04
N ASP A 269 -13.88 15.15 -16.78
CA ASP A 269 -14.12 15.56 -15.39
C ASP A 269 -15.21 14.71 -14.72
N PHE A 270 -14.99 14.31 -13.46
CA PHE A 270 -15.95 13.52 -12.68
C PHE A 270 -17.10 14.36 -12.10
N PHE A 271 -16.89 15.66 -11.97
CA PHE A 271 -17.89 16.66 -11.59
C PHE A 271 -17.79 17.81 -12.59
N SER A 272 -18.84 18.04 -13.38
CA SER A 272 -18.88 19.12 -14.37
C SER A 272 -20.15 19.95 -14.25
N LEU A 273 -19.97 21.27 -14.24
CA LEU A 273 -21.06 22.23 -14.43
C LEU A 273 -21.33 22.44 -15.92
N ARG A 274 -22.48 23.02 -16.25
CA ARG A 274 -22.71 23.55 -17.60
C ARG A 274 -21.94 24.87 -17.73
N PRO A 275 -21.46 25.25 -18.94
CA PRO A 275 -20.78 26.52 -19.13
C PRO A 275 -21.58 27.73 -18.63
N ASP A 276 -22.91 27.73 -18.81
CA ASP A 276 -23.79 28.81 -18.33
C ASP A 276 -23.93 28.83 -16.79
N ASP A 277 -23.66 27.69 -16.13
CA ASP A 277 -23.68 27.55 -14.67
C ASP A 277 -22.27 27.78 -14.05
N GLU A 278 -21.21 27.84 -14.86
CA GLU A 278 -19.86 28.14 -14.40
C GLU A 278 -19.75 29.63 -14.06
N GLY A 279 -19.51 29.94 -12.78
CA GLY A 279 -19.51 31.30 -12.26
C GLY A 279 -18.70 32.27 -13.12
N VAL A 280 -19.36 33.31 -13.62
CA VAL A 280 -18.79 34.35 -14.48
C VAL A 280 -18.38 35.54 -13.62
N LEU A 281 -17.37 36.28 -14.09
CA LEU A 281 -17.06 37.60 -13.58
C LEU A 281 -18.23 38.56 -13.80
N ASP A 282 -18.60 39.29 -12.76
CA ASP A 282 -19.47 40.46 -12.89
C ASP A 282 -18.61 41.64 -13.39
N PRO A 283 -18.80 42.09 -14.64
CA PRO A 283 -18.01 43.18 -15.20
C PRO A 283 -18.30 44.54 -14.55
N GLU A 284 -19.43 44.69 -13.85
CA GLU A 284 -19.80 45.94 -13.16
C GLU A 284 -19.24 46.00 -11.75
N THR A 285 -19.23 44.88 -11.02
CA THR A 285 -18.74 44.82 -9.63
C THR A 285 -17.30 44.34 -9.49
N GLU A 286 -16.67 43.90 -10.58
CA GLU A 286 -15.34 43.25 -10.59
C GLU A 286 -15.28 42.10 -9.56
N GLY A 287 -16.38 41.35 -9.45
CA GLY A 287 -16.58 40.29 -8.46
C GLY A 287 -17.12 39.00 -9.08
N ILE A 288 -17.24 37.94 -8.29
CA ILE A 288 -17.93 36.71 -8.72
C ILE A 288 -19.45 36.96 -8.75
N VAL A 289 -20.12 36.66 -9.88
CA VAL A 289 -21.59 36.69 -9.96
C VAL A 289 -22.18 35.68 -8.98
N ILE A 290 -22.94 36.15 -7.99
CA ILE A 290 -23.61 35.32 -6.99
C ILE A 290 -25.02 34.99 -7.47
N GLU A 291 -25.17 33.85 -8.13
CA GLU A 291 -26.47 33.29 -8.50
C GLU A 291 -26.79 32.05 -7.66
N THR A 292 -27.46 32.28 -6.53
CA THR A 292 -28.07 31.20 -5.75
C THR A 292 -29.24 30.62 -6.52
N GLY A 293 -29.29 29.30 -6.68
CA GLY A 293 -30.28 28.67 -7.54
C GLY A 293 -30.10 27.19 -7.71
N ASP A 294 -30.91 26.58 -8.57
CA ASP A 294 -30.75 25.17 -8.92
C ASP A 294 -29.89 25.05 -10.19
N VAL A 295 -28.85 24.23 -10.12
CA VAL A 295 -27.91 23.96 -11.23
C VAL A 295 -27.92 22.48 -11.58
N ARG A 296 -27.63 22.15 -12.84
CA ARG A 296 -27.50 20.75 -13.29
C ARG A 296 -26.04 20.37 -13.41
N VAL A 297 -25.64 19.38 -12.62
CA VAL A 297 -24.27 18.87 -12.57
C VAL A 297 -24.21 17.52 -13.26
N ARG A 298 -23.25 17.33 -14.17
CA ARG A 298 -22.88 16.01 -14.69
C ARG A 298 -21.93 15.36 -13.70
N LEU A 299 -22.29 14.17 -13.23
CA LEU A 299 -21.49 13.34 -12.33
C LEU A 299 -21.08 12.09 -13.07
N ARG A 300 -19.78 11.79 -13.05
CA ARG A 300 -19.21 10.56 -13.61
C ARG A 300 -18.50 9.80 -12.51
N ARG A 301 -18.75 8.49 -12.45
CA ARG A 301 -18.13 7.61 -11.48
C ARG A 301 -16.61 7.55 -11.71
N PRO A 302 -15.77 7.76 -10.68
CA PRO A 302 -14.34 7.55 -10.81
C PRO A 302 -13.98 6.10 -11.17
N ASP A 303 -13.24 5.91 -12.27
CA ASP A 303 -12.82 4.61 -12.82
C ASP A 303 -11.29 4.48 -12.90
N LEU A 304 -10.59 5.25 -12.07
CA LEU A 304 -9.12 5.31 -12.04
C LEU A 304 -8.50 3.95 -11.71
N GLN A 305 -7.43 3.62 -12.40
CA GLN A 305 -6.57 2.45 -12.18
C GLN A 305 -5.15 2.96 -12.02
N ASN A 306 -4.51 2.61 -10.91
CA ASN A 306 -3.15 3.03 -10.62
C ASN A 306 -2.48 2.03 -9.67
N TRP A 307 -1.16 1.92 -9.77
CA TRP A 307 -0.33 1.13 -8.84
C TRP A 307 -0.42 1.62 -7.39
N GLY A 308 -0.53 2.95 -7.23
CA GLY A 308 -0.70 3.61 -5.94
C GLY A 308 0.32 4.69 -5.61
N TYR A 309 1.38 4.85 -6.42
CA TYR A 309 2.49 5.78 -6.17
C TYR A 309 2.28 7.18 -6.76
N ASP A 310 1.37 7.33 -7.72
CA ASP A 310 1.05 8.61 -8.35
C ASP A 310 0.01 9.36 -7.49
N VAL A 311 0.39 9.69 -6.26
CA VAL A 311 -0.45 10.44 -5.31
C VAL A 311 -0.30 11.94 -5.49
N VAL A 312 -1.39 12.69 -5.31
CA VAL A 312 -1.37 14.16 -5.34
C VAL A 312 -1.24 14.78 -3.93
N ILE A 313 -1.26 13.96 -2.87
CA ILE A 313 -1.39 14.31 -1.44
C ILE A 313 -2.69 15.01 -1.06
N PHE A 314 -3.22 15.86 -1.94
CA PHE A 314 -4.51 16.50 -1.76
C PHE A 314 -5.62 15.46 -1.58
N GLY A 315 -6.35 15.55 -0.47
CA GLY A 315 -7.45 14.63 -0.17
C GLY A 315 -7.02 13.26 0.35
N SER A 316 -5.74 13.04 0.67
CA SER A 316 -5.25 11.75 1.23
C SER A 316 -5.87 11.34 2.57
N ALA A 317 -6.56 12.25 3.27
CA ALA A 317 -7.40 11.90 4.41
C ALA A 317 -8.59 11.02 4.00
N ALA A 318 -9.10 11.17 2.77
CA ALA A 318 -10.16 10.35 2.22
C ALA A 318 -9.63 9.01 1.68
N THR A 319 -10.55 8.08 1.45
CA THR A 319 -10.28 6.87 0.67
C THR A 319 -10.49 7.16 -0.80
N ASN A 320 -9.59 6.64 -1.64
CA ASN A 320 -9.71 6.76 -3.09
C ASN A 320 -11.11 6.27 -3.55
N PRO A 321 -11.94 7.14 -4.17
CA PRO A 321 -13.30 6.79 -4.56
C PRO A 321 -13.35 5.65 -5.59
N ALA A 322 -12.30 5.47 -6.39
CA ALA A 322 -12.22 4.38 -7.36
C ALA A 322 -12.08 2.99 -6.71
N LEU A 323 -11.89 2.91 -5.39
CA LEU A 323 -11.85 1.69 -4.59
C LEU A 323 -13.19 1.37 -3.91
N LEU A 324 -14.19 2.26 -4.02
CA LEU A 324 -15.47 2.21 -3.31
C LEU A 324 -16.62 1.93 -4.29
N GLU A 325 -17.32 0.81 -4.12
CA GLU A 325 -18.46 0.42 -4.96
C GLU A 325 -19.64 1.41 -4.83
N SER A 326 -19.90 1.89 -3.62
CA SER A 326 -20.93 2.85 -3.24
C SER A 326 -20.42 4.29 -3.25
N LEU A 327 -19.13 4.51 -3.52
CA LEU A 327 -18.42 5.79 -3.34
C LEU A 327 -18.39 6.28 -1.88
N ARG A 328 -18.75 5.45 -0.89
CA ARG A 328 -18.85 5.86 0.53
C ARG A 328 -17.67 5.40 1.38
N PRO A 329 -17.14 6.25 2.27
CA PRO A 329 -16.09 5.87 3.22
C PRO A 329 -16.42 4.63 4.08
N ASP A 330 -17.71 4.32 4.25
CA ASP A 330 -18.21 3.14 4.95
C ASP A 330 -17.54 1.83 4.55
N GLU A 331 -17.31 1.59 3.26
CA GLU A 331 -16.76 0.31 2.79
C GLU A 331 -15.37 0.02 3.36
N LEU A 332 -14.56 1.06 3.60
CA LEU A 332 -13.27 0.89 4.24
C LEU A 332 -13.44 0.51 5.71
N VAL A 333 -14.34 1.18 6.44
CA VAL A 333 -14.61 0.89 7.86
C VAL A 333 -15.24 -0.48 8.05
N ASP A 334 -16.13 -0.90 7.14
CA ASP A 334 -16.73 -2.23 7.13
C ASP A 334 -15.67 -3.31 6.87
N PHE A 335 -14.72 -3.05 5.96
CA PHE A 335 -13.60 -3.95 5.72
C PHE A 335 -12.70 -4.08 6.95
N VAL A 336 -12.31 -2.96 7.56
CA VAL A 336 -11.55 -2.92 8.82
C VAL A 336 -12.27 -3.73 9.90
N ALA A 337 -13.57 -3.54 10.04
CA ALA A 337 -14.34 -4.21 11.08
C ALA A 337 -14.39 -5.74 10.88
N GLU A 338 -14.47 -6.21 9.65
CA GLU A 338 -14.40 -7.63 9.31
C GLU A 338 -13.02 -8.23 9.64
N LEU A 339 -11.93 -7.51 9.38
CA LEU A 339 -10.57 -7.93 9.73
C LEU A 339 -10.38 -8.01 11.26
N HIS A 340 -10.81 -6.99 12.01
CA HIS A 340 -10.68 -6.95 13.48
C HIS A 340 -11.51 -8.04 14.17
N SER A 341 -12.62 -8.46 13.55
CA SER A 341 -13.53 -9.48 14.10
C SER A 341 -13.26 -10.89 13.59
N PHE A 342 -12.11 -11.12 12.92
CA PHE A 342 -11.81 -12.38 12.28
C PHE A 342 -11.67 -13.54 13.31
N PRO A 343 -12.20 -14.75 13.03
CA PRO A 343 -12.41 -15.78 14.06
C PRO A 343 -11.13 -16.42 14.60
N THR A 344 -10.01 -16.33 13.90
CA THR A 344 -8.70 -16.84 14.37
C THR A 344 -7.92 -15.81 15.19
N GLY A 345 -8.54 -14.67 15.49
CA GLY A 345 -7.93 -13.49 16.09
C GLY A 345 -7.99 -12.29 15.15
N PRO A 346 -7.91 -11.05 15.67
CA PRO A 346 -7.93 -9.84 14.85
C PRO A 346 -6.80 -9.85 13.81
N ILE A 347 -7.15 -9.53 12.57
CA ILE A 347 -6.19 -9.21 11.51
C ILE A 347 -6.04 -7.69 11.51
N ARG A 348 -4.82 -7.21 11.70
CA ARG A 348 -4.52 -5.78 11.73
C ARG A 348 -4.49 -5.19 10.33
N LEU A 349 -4.84 -3.91 10.19
CA LEU A 349 -4.71 -3.18 8.94
C LEU A 349 -3.52 -2.23 8.94
N ILE A 350 -2.69 -2.31 7.89
CA ILE A 350 -1.56 -1.42 7.66
C ILE A 350 -1.85 -0.60 6.40
N TYR A 351 -1.85 0.73 6.53
CA TYR A 351 -1.91 1.61 5.37
C TYR A 351 -0.54 1.90 4.82
N ASP A 352 -0.48 1.97 3.50
CA ASP A 352 0.62 2.58 2.81
C ASP A 352 0.42 4.09 2.67
N LEU A 353 1.43 4.88 3.05
CA LEU A 353 1.39 6.34 3.05
C LEU A 353 2.53 6.90 2.21
N VAL A 354 2.18 7.57 1.11
CA VAL A 354 3.14 8.12 0.14
C VAL A 354 3.25 9.65 0.32
N TYR A 355 3.99 10.10 1.33
CA TYR A 355 4.09 11.54 1.68
C TYR A 355 5.43 12.19 1.29
N GLY A 356 6.35 11.45 0.65
CA GLY A 356 7.66 11.96 0.23
C GLY A 356 7.57 12.94 -0.95
N HIS A 357 6.65 12.68 -1.89
CA HIS A 357 6.43 13.45 -3.11
C HIS A 357 4.93 13.64 -3.39
N ALA A 358 4.62 14.51 -4.35
CA ALA A 358 3.30 14.63 -4.95
C ALA A 358 3.41 14.68 -6.47
N ASP A 359 2.48 14.10 -7.22
CA ASP A 359 2.42 14.28 -8.67
C ASP A 359 2.23 15.75 -9.05
N ASN A 360 2.61 16.13 -10.29
CA ASN A 360 2.47 17.50 -10.79
C ASN A 360 1.04 18.05 -10.76
N GLN A 361 0.01 17.21 -10.78
CA GLN A 361 -1.38 17.64 -10.58
C GLN A 361 -1.60 18.36 -9.24
N ALA A 362 -0.73 18.11 -8.24
CA ALA A 362 -0.75 18.84 -6.98
C ALA A 362 -0.56 20.36 -7.13
N ILE A 363 0.09 20.83 -8.20
CA ILE A 363 0.25 22.27 -8.48
C ILE A 363 -1.11 22.97 -8.68
N ASP A 364 -2.08 22.26 -9.24
CA ASP A 364 -3.42 22.79 -9.49
C ASP A 364 -4.32 22.71 -8.25
N LEU A 365 -3.95 21.90 -7.25
CA LEU A 365 -4.79 21.55 -6.08
C LEU A 365 -4.29 22.15 -4.77
N LEU A 366 -2.97 22.31 -4.60
CA LEU A 366 -2.33 22.81 -3.38
C LEU A 366 -1.71 24.18 -3.63
N ASN A 367 -1.78 25.06 -2.63
CA ASN A 367 -1.05 26.32 -2.70
C ASN A 367 0.47 26.09 -2.67
N GLY A 368 1.24 27.05 -3.18
CA GLY A 368 2.69 26.92 -3.36
C GLY A 368 3.50 26.68 -2.08
N ARG A 369 2.93 26.85 -0.88
CA ARG A 369 3.64 26.56 0.38
C ARG A 369 3.87 25.08 0.60
N TYR A 370 3.02 24.21 0.03
CA TYR A 370 3.14 22.75 0.14
C TYR A 370 4.32 22.16 -0.62
N LEU A 371 4.89 22.88 -1.59
CA LEU A 371 5.84 22.34 -2.57
C LEU A 371 7.20 23.03 -2.46
N LYS A 372 8.29 22.27 -2.63
CA LYS A 372 9.68 22.78 -2.71
C LYS A 372 10.15 22.96 -4.15
N GLY A 373 9.53 22.27 -5.11
CA GLY A 373 9.89 22.28 -6.53
C GLY A 373 9.79 20.89 -7.18
N PRO A 374 10.13 20.75 -8.46
CA PRO A 374 9.98 19.51 -9.20
C PRO A 374 10.98 18.41 -8.80
N ASN A 375 10.55 17.15 -8.86
CA ASN A 375 11.36 15.94 -8.67
C ASN A 375 11.01 14.86 -9.72
N MET A 376 11.56 13.63 -9.57
CA MET A 376 11.33 12.53 -10.52
C MET A 376 9.91 11.95 -10.53
N TYR A 377 9.14 12.17 -9.46
CA TYR A 377 7.76 11.71 -9.29
C TYR A 377 6.73 12.85 -9.42
N GLY A 378 7.16 14.07 -9.70
CA GLY A 378 6.31 15.27 -9.73
C GLY A 378 6.97 16.41 -8.96
N GLN A 379 6.61 16.58 -7.70
CA GLN A 379 6.99 17.68 -6.81
C GLN A 379 7.50 17.17 -5.46
N ASP A 380 8.55 17.79 -4.94
CA ASP A 380 9.01 17.62 -3.57
C ASP A 380 8.08 18.35 -2.60
N VAL A 381 7.70 17.68 -1.51
CA VAL A 381 6.77 18.21 -0.51
C VAL A 381 7.52 19.00 0.56
N ASN A 382 6.92 20.08 1.06
CA ASN A 382 7.53 21.01 1.99
C ASN A 382 7.25 20.71 3.47
N HIS A 383 7.72 19.56 3.98
CA HIS A 383 7.57 19.16 5.39
C HIS A 383 8.27 20.09 6.40
N GLN A 384 9.12 21.01 5.93
CA GLN A 384 9.82 21.99 6.75
C GLN A 384 8.95 23.22 7.06
N ASN A 385 7.90 23.47 6.27
CA ASN A 385 6.93 24.51 6.61
C ASN A 385 6.06 24.02 7.79
N PRO A 386 6.02 24.73 8.94
CA PRO A 386 5.29 24.26 10.12
C PRO A 386 3.79 24.03 9.90
N VAL A 387 3.14 24.82 9.05
CA VAL A 387 1.70 24.69 8.76
C VAL A 387 1.45 23.51 7.85
N VAL A 388 2.24 23.35 6.78
CA VAL A 388 2.18 22.16 5.91
C VAL A 388 2.43 20.89 6.70
N ARG A 389 3.48 20.87 7.54
CA ARG A 389 3.79 19.74 8.42
C ARG A 389 2.62 19.38 9.34
N ALA A 390 2.00 20.39 9.96
CA ALA A 390 0.84 20.18 10.81
C ALA A 390 -0.36 19.60 10.04
N ILE A 391 -0.62 20.10 8.82
CA ILE A 391 -1.70 19.63 7.96
C ILE A 391 -1.45 18.19 7.52
N LEU A 392 -0.24 17.84 7.08
CA LEU A 392 0.08 16.46 6.68
C LEU A 392 -0.03 15.47 7.85
N LEU A 393 0.39 15.88 9.05
CA LEU A 393 0.20 15.07 10.26
C LEU A 393 -1.29 14.90 10.61
N GLU A 394 -2.10 15.95 10.47
CA GLU A 394 -3.54 15.87 10.68
C GLU A 394 -4.23 15.01 9.60
N MET A 395 -3.78 15.10 8.35
CA MET A 395 -4.23 14.29 7.23
C MET A 395 -4.00 12.80 7.51
N GLN A 396 -2.79 12.44 7.93
CA GLN A 396 -2.46 11.10 8.36
C GLN A 396 -3.33 10.65 9.53
N ARG A 397 -3.50 11.50 10.57
CA ARG A 397 -4.33 11.17 11.73
C ARG A 397 -5.78 10.86 11.33
N ARG A 398 -6.38 11.68 10.46
CA ARG A 398 -7.74 11.42 9.92
C ARG A 398 -7.80 10.11 9.15
N LYS A 399 -6.80 9.85 8.29
CA LYS A 399 -6.71 8.62 7.52
C LYS A 399 -6.61 7.39 8.42
N VAL A 400 -5.69 7.38 9.37
CA VAL A 400 -5.46 6.23 10.26
C VAL A 400 -6.64 6.01 11.21
N ASN A 401 -7.34 7.08 11.63
CA ASN A 401 -8.59 7.00 12.41
C ASN A 401 -9.78 6.36 11.66
N THR A 402 -9.64 5.97 10.39
CA THR A 402 -10.59 5.03 9.76
C THR A 402 -10.48 3.62 10.37
N GLY A 403 -9.40 3.33 11.10
CA GLY A 403 -9.21 2.15 11.94
C GLY A 403 -7.98 1.32 11.58
N ALA A 404 -6.95 1.92 10.99
CA ALA A 404 -5.69 1.21 10.75
C ALA A 404 -4.86 1.09 12.04
N ASP A 405 -4.26 -0.08 12.23
CA ASP A 405 -3.37 -0.38 13.34
C ASP A 405 -1.91 -0.01 13.05
N GLY A 406 -1.56 0.13 11.77
CA GLY A 406 -0.19 0.41 11.36
C GLY A 406 -0.10 1.24 10.09
N ILE A 407 1.11 1.73 9.84
CA ILE A 407 1.50 2.49 8.66
C ILE A 407 2.79 1.93 8.07
N ARG A 408 2.86 1.84 6.74
CA ARG A 408 4.10 1.83 5.98
C ARG A 408 4.31 3.26 5.48
N ILE A 409 5.43 3.85 5.86
CA ILE A 409 5.89 5.11 5.28
C ILE A 409 6.72 4.73 4.07
N ASP A 410 6.13 4.98 2.92
CA ASP A 410 6.67 4.67 1.62
C ASP A 410 7.74 5.71 1.23
N GLY A 411 8.79 5.27 0.52
CA GLY A 411 9.86 6.17 0.11
C GLY A 411 10.47 6.97 1.27
N GLY A 412 10.78 6.34 2.41
CA GLY A 412 11.35 7.00 3.59
C GLY A 412 12.62 7.82 3.29
N GLN A 413 13.38 7.41 2.27
CA GLN A 413 14.52 8.19 1.79
C GLN A 413 14.12 9.51 1.12
N ASP A 414 12.93 9.67 0.59
CA ASP A 414 12.52 10.84 -0.22
C ASP A 414 12.17 12.06 0.62
N PHE A 415 12.06 11.90 1.94
CA PHE A 415 11.85 12.99 2.91
C PHE A 415 13.12 13.81 3.10
N LYS A 416 13.45 14.61 2.09
CA LYS A 416 14.69 15.38 2.03
C LYS A 416 14.44 16.88 2.11
N TYR A 417 15.43 17.63 2.59
CA TYR A 417 15.46 19.08 2.50
C TYR A 417 16.89 19.58 2.31
N PHE A 418 17.04 20.71 1.62
CA PHE A 418 18.33 21.39 1.54
C PHE A 418 18.56 22.18 2.82
N ASN A 419 19.61 21.83 3.58
CA ASN A 419 20.04 22.56 4.76
C ASN A 419 21.09 23.62 4.38
N PRO A 420 20.75 24.93 4.42
CA PRO A 420 21.69 25.98 4.05
C PRO A 420 22.87 26.15 5.02
N LEU A 421 22.77 25.63 6.25
CA LEU A 421 23.85 25.70 7.24
C LEU A 421 24.96 24.67 6.97
N THR A 422 24.59 23.52 6.40
CA THR A 422 25.52 22.44 6.06
C THR A 422 25.82 22.37 4.57
N GLU A 423 25.09 23.13 3.75
CA GLU A 423 25.12 23.11 2.28
C GLU A 423 24.87 21.71 1.69
N ARG A 424 24.04 20.92 2.38
CA ARG A 424 23.75 19.53 2.02
C ARG A 424 22.25 19.25 1.97
N VAL A 425 21.89 18.26 1.17
CA VAL A 425 20.58 17.64 1.25
C VAL A 425 20.59 16.66 2.43
N GLU A 426 19.71 16.86 3.39
CA GLU A 426 19.55 16.07 4.60
C GLU A 426 18.17 15.40 4.64
N TYR A 427 18.02 14.38 5.48
CA TYR A 427 16.76 13.68 5.69
C TYR A 427 15.98 14.33 6.85
N ASP A 428 14.67 14.52 6.68
CA ASP A 428 13.76 15.00 7.74
C ASP A 428 13.33 13.83 8.63
N ASP A 429 14.30 13.17 9.25
CA ASP A 429 14.04 12.08 10.21
C ASP A 429 13.10 12.51 11.35
N PRO A 430 13.15 13.75 11.89
CA PRO A 430 12.16 14.20 12.87
C PRO A 430 10.72 14.15 12.37
N TYR A 431 10.48 14.31 11.06
CA TYR A 431 9.14 14.18 10.48
C TYR A 431 8.72 12.71 10.40
N LEU A 432 9.61 11.85 9.93
CA LEU A 432 9.41 10.40 9.91
C LEU A 432 9.11 9.83 11.31
N MET A 433 9.75 10.36 12.36
CA MET A 433 9.45 9.99 13.74
C MET A 433 8.08 10.51 14.17
N ALA A 434 7.76 11.77 13.85
CA ALA A 434 6.48 12.38 14.18
C ALA A 434 5.29 11.62 13.57
N MET A 435 5.42 11.11 12.34
CA MET A 435 4.41 10.26 11.69
C MET A 435 4.11 9.00 12.52
N GLY A 436 5.14 8.37 13.11
CA GLY A 436 4.97 7.20 13.98
C GLY A 436 4.42 7.51 15.38
N ASP A 437 4.58 8.74 15.85
CA ASP A 437 4.17 9.17 17.19
C ASP A 437 2.73 9.70 17.26
N LEU A 438 2.06 9.85 16.11
CA LEU A 438 0.69 10.33 16.05
C LEU A 438 -0.27 9.40 16.78
N VAL A 439 -0.87 9.92 17.85
CA VAL A 439 -1.91 9.23 18.60
C VAL A 439 -3.21 9.23 17.80
N GLN A 440 -3.78 8.04 17.69
CA GLN A 440 -5.02 7.75 17.00
C GLN A 440 -6.10 7.44 18.04
N GLU A 441 -7.36 7.73 17.71
CA GLU A 441 -8.48 7.68 18.66
C GLU A 441 -9.77 7.21 17.99
N ILE A 442 -10.37 6.15 18.53
CA ILE A 442 -11.70 5.62 18.16
C ILE A 442 -12.38 5.16 19.45
N GLY A 443 -13.55 5.75 19.74
CA GLY A 443 -14.25 5.49 20.99
C GLY A 443 -13.32 5.77 22.20
N PRO A 444 -13.20 4.83 23.16
CA PRO A 444 -12.30 5.00 24.30
C PRO A 444 -10.82 4.67 23.99
N ALA A 445 -10.51 4.06 22.84
CA ALA A 445 -9.16 3.63 22.52
C ALA A 445 -8.28 4.79 22.09
N ARG A 446 -7.04 4.80 22.58
CA ARG A 446 -5.97 5.68 22.11
C ARG A 446 -4.75 4.83 21.78
N TRP A 447 -4.20 4.92 20.58
CA TRP A 447 -3.05 4.11 20.20
C TRP A 447 -2.01 4.85 19.36
N ARG A 448 -0.79 4.31 19.33
CA ARG A 448 0.23 4.65 18.33
C ARG A 448 0.31 3.52 17.30
N PRO A 449 0.39 3.84 16.00
CA PRO A 449 0.40 2.83 14.96
C PRO A 449 1.69 1.99 15.03
N PHE A 450 1.58 0.75 14.58
CA PHE A 450 2.74 -0.05 14.20
C PHE A 450 3.41 0.57 12.96
N VAL A 451 4.74 0.77 12.98
CA VAL A 451 5.43 1.54 11.93
C VAL A 451 6.37 0.66 11.13
N ILE A 452 6.24 0.73 9.81
CA ILE A 452 7.17 0.19 8.82
C ILE A 452 7.75 1.37 8.03
N TYR A 453 9.06 1.39 7.84
CA TYR A 453 9.74 2.29 6.92
C TYR A 453 10.21 1.53 5.68
N GLU A 454 9.78 1.96 4.51
CA GLU A 454 10.44 1.60 3.27
C GLU A 454 11.58 2.59 3.03
N ASP A 455 12.78 2.26 3.50
CA ASP A 455 13.94 3.15 3.38
C ASP A 455 15.19 2.37 2.94
N GLY A 456 15.77 2.80 1.83
CA GLY A 456 16.98 2.24 1.23
C GLY A 456 18.13 3.23 1.15
N ARG A 457 18.24 4.18 2.09
CA ARG A 457 19.30 5.19 2.05
C ARG A 457 20.69 4.52 2.02
N PRO A 458 21.63 5.04 1.21
CA PRO A 458 21.63 6.36 0.56
C PRO A 458 21.04 6.40 -0.88
N TRP A 459 20.07 5.56 -1.24
CA TRP A 459 19.41 5.62 -2.55
C TRP A 459 19.04 7.07 -2.97
N PRO A 460 19.28 7.46 -4.25
CA PRO A 460 19.77 6.64 -5.37
C PRO A 460 21.28 6.75 -5.62
N ALA A 461 22.11 6.94 -4.59
CA ALA A 461 23.57 7.03 -4.78
C ALA A 461 24.14 5.80 -5.49
N GLU A 462 25.18 5.97 -6.32
CA GLU A 462 25.82 4.86 -7.03
C GLU A 462 26.30 3.77 -6.05
N GLY A 463 25.96 2.50 -6.34
CA GLY A 463 26.34 1.35 -5.52
C GLY A 463 25.57 1.22 -4.20
N TRP A 464 24.51 2.01 -3.99
CA TRP A 464 23.61 1.90 -2.84
C TRP A 464 23.14 0.45 -2.60
N GLU A 465 23.01 -0.38 -3.63
CA GLU A 465 22.58 -1.79 -3.52
C GLU A 465 23.51 -2.61 -2.61
N GLU A 466 24.75 -2.17 -2.42
CA GLU A 466 25.79 -2.83 -1.63
C GLU A 466 26.17 -2.05 -0.36
N ILE A 467 26.01 -0.72 -0.36
CA ILE A 467 26.37 0.14 0.78
C ILE A 467 25.21 0.46 1.72
N SER A 468 23.96 0.27 1.30
CA SER A 468 22.80 0.50 2.16
C SER A 468 22.80 -0.46 3.35
N THR A 469 22.59 0.11 4.53
CA THR A 469 22.58 -0.64 5.80
C THR A 469 21.19 -1.15 6.13
N TYR A 470 20.14 -0.47 5.64
CA TYR A 470 18.72 -0.72 5.94
C TYR A 470 18.39 -0.63 7.44
N ARG A 471 19.12 0.20 8.19
CA ARG A 471 19.01 0.26 9.65
C ARG A 471 18.77 1.65 10.22
N ASP A 472 18.97 2.69 9.43
CA ASP A 472 18.98 4.08 9.89
C ASP A 472 17.73 4.45 10.69
N LEU A 473 16.53 4.06 10.23
CA LEU A 473 15.28 4.43 10.91
C LEU A 473 14.95 3.52 12.10
N VAL A 474 15.29 2.23 12.04
CA VAL A 474 15.12 1.31 13.18
C VAL A 474 16.17 1.52 14.28
N GLU A 475 17.28 2.20 13.99
CA GLU A 475 18.22 2.67 15.01
C GLU A 475 17.68 3.89 15.76
N LEU A 476 16.98 4.79 15.07
CA LEU A 476 16.29 5.93 15.67
C LEU A 476 15.02 5.49 16.44
N ARG A 477 14.31 4.49 15.92
CA ARG A 477 13.06 3.94 16.47
C ARG A 477 13.12 2.41 16.63
N PRO A 478 13.69 1.88 17.71
CA PRO A 478 13.95 0.43 17.87
C PRO A 478 12.71 -0.48 17.89
N GLU A 479 11.51 0.07 18.08
CA GLU A 479 10.24 -0.65 18.04
C GLU A 479 9.60 -0.73 16.65
N SER A 480 10.07 0.04 15.66
CA SER A 480 9.58 -0.03 14.28
C SER A 480 10.30 -1.10 13.46
N TYR A 481 9.86 -1.25 12.21
CA TYR A 481 10.49 -2.12 11.23
C TYR A 481 10.92 -1.31 10.01
N GLN A 482 11.95 -1.78 9.31
CA GLN A 482 12.40 -1.21 8.04
C GLN A 482 12.48 -2.30 6.98
N TRP A 483 12.30 -1.99 5.71
CA TRP A 483 12.50 -2.96 4.64
C TRP A 483 13.94 -3.48 4.61
N GLY A 484 14.10 -4.81 4.61
CA GLY A 484 15.42 -5.45 4.54
C GLY A 484 15.97 -5.56 3.11
N PRO A 485 17.27 -5.90 2.95
CA PRO A 485 17.97 -5.92 1.65
C PRO A 485 17.47 -6.96 0.65
N LEU A 486 16.67 -7.95 1.09
CA LEU A 486 16.12 -9.00 0.22
C LEU A 486 14.64 -8.77 -0.14
N ILE A 487 14.03 -7.71 0.43
CA ILE A 487 12.66 -7.31 0.10
C ILE A 487 12.61 -5.91 -0.51
N PHE A 488 13.58 -5.06 -0.18
CA PHE A 488 13.86 -3.83 -0.91
C PHE A 488 14.41 -4.14 -2.30
N ALA A 489 14.17 -3.23 -3.25
CA ALA A 489 14.37 -3.39 -4.70
C ALA A 489 15.59 -4.23 -5.16
N HIS A 490 15.49 -4.80 -6.38
CA HIS A 490 16.51 -5.64 -7.05
C HIS A 490 16.64 -7.09 -6.57
N ASN A 491 15.62 -7.63 -5.91
CA ASN A 491 15.51 -9.08 -5.71
C ASN A 491 15.03 -9.75 -7.02
N THR A 492 15.86 -10.61 -7.62
CA THR A 492 15.58 -11.27 -8.91
C THR A 492 15.91 -12.78 -8.83
N PRO A 493 15.18 -13.53 -7.98
CA PRO A 493 15.45 -14.96 -7.71
C PRO A 493 15.36 -15.86 -8.94
N ALA A 494 14.74 -15.39 -10.03
CA ALA A 494 14.67 -16.09 -11.32
C ALA A 494 16.04 -16.27 -12.01
N LEU A 495 17.06 -15.47 -11.65
CA LEU A 495 18.37 -15.52 -12.30
C LEU A 495 19.23 -16.69 -11.80
N HIS A 496 19.98 -17.30 -12.71
CA HIS A 496 20.91 -18.38 -12.40
C HIS A 496 21.95 -17.92 -11.36
N GLY A 497 22.19 -18.73 -10.32
CA GLY A 497 23.16 -18.46 -9.26
C GLY A 497 22.83 -17.26 -8.36
N PHE A 498 21.60 -16.76 -8.38
CA PHE A 498 21.17 -15.58 -7.60
C PHE A 498 21.47 -15.73 -6.10
N TRP A 499 21.08 -16.85 -5.49
CA TRP A 499 21.22 -17.06 -4.04
C TRP A 499 22.67 -17.20 -3.59
N ALA A 500 23.54 -17.80 -4.41
CA ALA A 500 24.98 -17.81 -4.14
C ALA A 500 25.57 -16.38 -4.15
N ARG A 501 25.17 -15.54 -5.12
CA ARG A 501 25.59 -14.13 -5.18
C ARG A 501 25.07 -13.31 -4.01
N LYS A 502 23.83 -13.55 -3.57
CA LYS A 502 23.20 -12.84 -2.45
C LYS A 502 23.55 -13.39 -1.07
N TRP A 503 24.45 -14.38 -0.97
CA TRP A 503 24.83 -15.00 0.30
C TRP A 503 25.23 -13.97 1.37
N ARG A 504 25.99 -12.94 1.01
CA ARG A 504 26.34 -11.85 1.95
C ARG A 504 25.10 -11.18 2.54
N ARG A 505 24.10 -10.82 1.71
CA ARG A 505 22.85 -10.20 2.17
C ARG A 505 22.00 -11.16 3.01
N VAL A 506 22.08 -12.47 2.74
CA VAL A 506 21.48 -13.50 3.60
C VAL A 506 22.13 -13.52 4.98
N CYS A 507 23.48 -13.49 5.05
CA CYS A 507 24.20 -13.41 6.33
C CYS A 507 23.84 -12.14 7.11
N GLU A 508 23.78 -10.99 6.44
CA GLU A 508 23.36 -9.73 7.07
C GLU A 508 21.92 -9.82 7.61
N LYS A 509 21.00 -10.44 6.86
CA LYS A 509 19.64 -10.75 7.35
C LYS A 509 19.72 -11.57 8.63
N MET A 510 20.49 -12.65 8.66
CA MET A 510 20.61 -13.51 9.86
C MET A 510 21.17 -12.77 11.08
N GLN A 511 22.08 -11.81 10.86
CA GLN A 511 22.76 -11.07 11.93
C GLN A 511 21.99 -9.85 12.43
N PHE A 512 21.26 -9.14 11.55
CA PHE A 512 20.66 -7.84 11.85
C PHE A 512 19.15 -7.76 11.57
N GLY A 513 18.55 -8.78 10.96
CA GLY A 513 17.21 -8.72 10.39
C GLY A 513 16.02 -8.73 11.35
N SER A 514 16.21 -8.79 12.67
CA SER A 514 15.11 -8.85 13.65
C SER A 514 14.13 -7.67 13.59
N ARG A 515 14.56 -6.52 13.07
CA ARG A 515 13.76 -5.32 12.82
C ARG A 515 13.52 -5.05 11.33
N TRP A 516 13.68 -6.07 10.49
CA TRP A 516 13.41 -5.95 9.07
C TRP A 516 12.07 -6.56 8.67
N ILE A 517 11.40 -5.93 7.71
CA ILE A 517 10.45 -6.62 6.85
C ILE A 517 11.28 -7.54 5.95
N THR A 518 10.86 -8.80 5.88
CA THR A 518 11.57 -9.86 5.17
C THR A 518 10.60 -10.62 4.28
N GLY A 519 11.12 -11.34 3.30
CA GLY A 519 10.30 -12.00 2.29
C GLY A 519 11.10 -12.11 1.01
N CYS A 520 10.40 -12.43 -0.06
CA CYS A 520 10.99 -12.51 -1.39
C CYS A 520 10.11 -11.84 -2.46
N GLY A 521 8.79 -12.03 -2.36
CA GLY A 521 7.82 -11.43 -3.27
C GLY A 521 7.00 -10.34 -2.58
N ASN A 522 7.20 -9.10 -3.01
CA ASN A 522 6.28 -7.99 -2.81
C ASN A 522 5.92 -7.35 -4.17
N HIS A 523 5.07 -6.32 -4.17
CA HIS A 523 4.72 -5.59 -5.39
C HIS A 523 5.92 -5.00 -6.15
N ASP A 524 6.99 -4.55 -5.49
CA ASP A 524 8.18 -4.01 -6.14
C ASP A 524 9.09 -5.09 -6.71
N THR A 525 9.36 -6.15 -5.94
CA THR A 525 10.27 -7.21 -6.38
C THR A 525 9.65 -8.01 -7.51
N LEU A 526 8.34 -8.29 -7.48
CA LEU A 526 7.68 -8.99 -8.59
C LEU A 526 7.73 -8.15 -9.87
N ARG A 527 7.44 -6.83 -9.78
CA ARG A 527 7.64 -5.90 -10.92
C ARG A 527 9.10 -5.89 -11.37
N ARG A 528 10.05 -5.87 -10.44
CA ARG A 528 11.47 -5.90 -10.80
C ARG A 528 11.86 -7.18 -11.53
N GLY A 529 11.23 -8.31 -11.22
CA GLY A 529 11.39 -9.56 -11.95
C GLY A 529 11.03 -9.43 -13.43
N THR A 530 10.01 -8.66 -13.78
CA THR A 530 9.58 -8.47 -15.18
C THR A 530 10.46 -7.46 -15.92
N GLN A 531 11.18 -6.59 -15.20
CA GLN A 531 12.13 -5.64 -15.78
C GLN A 531 13.49 -6.27 -16.13
N VAL A 532 13.73 -7.53 -15.75
CA VAL A 532 14.92 -8.26 -16.16
C VAL A 532 14.83 -8.56 -17.66
N ALA A 533 15.90 -8.29 -18.42
CA ALA A 533 15.90 -8.62 -19.84
C ALA A 533 15.74 -10.13 -20.04
N ALA A 534 14.87 -10.56 -20.95
CA ALA A 534 14.59 -11.97 -21.24
C ALA A 534 15.83 -12.76 -21.73
N THR A 535 16.90 -12.07 -22.12
CA THR A 535 18.19 -12.65 -22.55
C THR A 535 19.15 -12.93 -21.39
N GLU A 536 18.86 -12.47 -20.18
CA GLU A 536 19.70 -12.73 -19.01
C GLU A 536 19.71 -14.23 -18.66
N PRO A 537 20.81 -14.76 -18.10
CA PRO A 537 20.87 -16.17 -17.69
C PRO A 537 19.88 -16.48 -16.57
N ILE A 538 18.75 -17.09 -16.92
CA ILE A 538 17.73 -17.58 -15.98
C ILE A 538 18.14 -18.91 -15.34
N ASN A 539 17.55 -19.24 -14.20
CA ASN A 539 17.69 -20.57 -13.61
C ASN A 539 16.78 -21.58 -14.34
N PRO A 540 17.34 -22.53 -15.11
CA PRO A 540 16.55 -23.45 -15.93
C PRO A 540 15.80 -24.50 -15.10
N HIS A 541 16.12 -24.66 -13.81
CA HIS A 541 15.47 -25.62 -12.91
C HIS A 541 14.17 -25.08 -12.31
N LEU A 542 13.86 -23.79 -12.50
CA LEU A 542 12.62 -23.18 -12.03
C LEU A 542 11.45 -23.34 -13.01
N GLY A 543 11.67 -23.80 -14.24
CA GLY A 543 10.60 -23.95 -15.22
C GLY A 543 11.10 -23.99 -16.66
N SER A 544 10.20 -24.35 -17.57
CA SER A 544 10.49 -24.47 -19.00
C SER A 544 10.19 -23.18 -19.78
N THR A 545 9.39 -22.29 -19.19
CA THR A 545 9.00 -20.99 -19.77
C THR A 545 9.29 -19.85 -18.79
N LEU A 546 9.47 -18.62 -19.29
CA LEU A 546 9.69 -17.44 -18.44
C LEU A 546 8.57 -17.23 -17.39
N PRO A 547 7.27 -17.39 -17.73
CA PRO A 547 6.20 -17.34 -16.73
C PRO A 547 6.31 -18.39 -15.63
N GLU A 548 6.66 -19.64 -15.96
CA GLU A 548 6.88 -20.68 -14.96
C GLU A 548 8.07 -20.36 -14.06
N VAL A 549 9.18 -19.92 -14.65
CA VAL A 549 10.40 -19.53 -13.93
C VAL A 549 10.10 -18.39 -12.96
N LEU A 550 9.40 -17.35 -13.41
CA LEU A 550 9.04 -16.21 -12.55
C LEU A 550 8.12 -16.66 -11.40
N ALA A 551 7.08 -17.42 -11.69
CA ALA A 551 6.13 -17.91 -10.69
C ALA A 551 6.82 -18.76 -9.62
N ASN A 552 7.64 -19.73 -10.03
CA ASN A 552 8.37 -20.61 -9.10
C ASN A 552 9.53 -19.91 -8.37
N ALA A 553 10.05 -18.80 -8.91
CA ALA A 553 11.04 -17.99 -8.23
C ALA A 553 10.45 -17.20 -7.04
N TYR A 554 9.22 -16.69 -7.17
CA TYR A 554 8.58 -15.86 -6.14
C TYR A 554 7.62 -16.63 -5.21
N ASP A 555 7.08 -17.78 -5.63
CA ASP A 555 6.36 -18.76 -4.79
C ASP A 555 7.21 -20.03 -4.62
N ASN A 556 8.33 -19.88 -3.91
CA ASN A 556 9.37 -20.90 -3.80
C ASN A 556 9.41 -21.54 -2.40
N PRO A 557 9.22 -22.86 -2.25
CA PRO A 557 9.20 -23.52 -0.94
C PRO A 557 10.50 -23.40 -0.12
N ALA A 558 11.66 -23.40 -0.76
CA ALA A 558 12.96 -23.26 -0.09
C ALA A 558 13.13 -21.84 0.48
N ILE A 559 12.75 -20.82 -0.28
CA ILE A 559 12.76 -19.42 0.19
C ILE A 559 11.75 -19.23 1.33
N GLY A 560 10.58 -19.88 1.23
CA GLY A 560 9.57 -19.92 2.29
C GLY A 560 10.10 -20.55 3.58
N ALA A 561 10.77 -21.71 3.49
CA ALA A 561 11.39 -22.38 4.64
C ALA A 561 12.45 -21.51 5.32
N LEU A 562 13.32 -20.86 4.51
CA LEU A 562 14.33 -19.93 5.01
C LEU A 562 13.69 -18.74 5.73
N THR A 563 12.61 -18.17 5.18
CA THR A 563 12.01 -16.94 5.70
C THR A 563 11.13 -17.18 6.92
N TYR A 564 10.18 -18.10 6.84
CA TYR A 564 9.23 -18.38 7.92
C TYR A 564 9.79 -19.36 8.95
N GLY A 565 10.50 -20.39 8.49
CA GLY A 565 10.97 -21.49 9.32
C GLY A 565 12.28 -21.24 10.06
N PHE A 566 13.11 -20.29 9.61
CA PHE A 566 14.48 -20.17 10.11
C PHE A 566 14.92 -18.71 10.39
N GLY A 567 14.71 -17.82 9.43
CA GLY A 567 15.31 -16.47 9.42
C GLY A 567 14.62 -15.46 10.34
N PRO A 568 15.35 -14.41 10.77
CA PRO A 568 14.82 -13.33 11.61
C PRO A 568 13.89 -12.39 10.84
N GLY A 569 13.26 -11.48 11.58
CA GLY A 569 12.44 -10.39 11.05
C GLY A 569 10.96 -10.71 10.94
N LEU A 570 10.27 -9.90 10.13
CA LEU A 570 8.84 -9.97 9.93
C LEU A 570 8.53 -10.33 8.47
N PRO A 571 8.10 -11.58 8.20
CA PRO A 571 7.75 -12.00 6.85
C PRO A 571 6.55 -11.26 6.26
N MET A 572 6.66 -10.87 5.00
CA MET A 572 5.58 -10.31 4.19
C MET A 572 5.48 -11.08 2.87
N ASP A 573 4.25 -11.49 2.52
CA ASP A 573 3.92 -12.07 1.22
C ASP A 573 3.08 -11.08 0.41
N PHE A 574 3.19 -11.13 -0.91
CA PHE A 574 2.26 -10.48 -1.82
C PHE A 574 1.35 -11.51 -2.50
N ILE A 575 0.04 -11.26 -2.46
CA ILE A 575 -0.95 -12.24 -2.90
C ILE A 575 -0.77 -12.66 -4.36
N HIS A 576 -0.29 -11.77 -5.24
CA HIS A 576 -0.05 -12.11 -6.65
C HIS A 576 1.02 -13.20 -6.81
N CYS A 577 2.05 -13.19 -5.96
CA CYS A 577 3.07 -14.26 -5.97
C CYS A 577 2.45 -15.61 -5.61
N LEU A 578 1.67 -15.67 -4.51
CA LEU A 578 1.04 -16.91 -4.04
C LEU A 578 -0.06 -17.42 -4.98
N MET A 579 -0.72 -16.51 -5.68
CA MET A 579 -1.73 -16.81 -6.70
C MET A 579 -1.12 -17.10 -8.07
N ARG A 580 0.20 -16.90 -8.23
CA ARG A 580 0.92 -16.99 -9.51
C ARG A 580 0.27 -16.14 -10.61
N ALA A 581 -0.26 -15.00 -10.18
CA ALA A 581 -0.97 -14.03 -11.00
C ALA A 581 0.02 -12.98 -11.53
N PRO A 582 -0.20 -12.46 -12.75
CA PRO A 582 0.61 -11.38 -13.28
C PRO A 582 0.58 -10.11 -12.41
N TRP A 583 1.62 -9.29 -12.53
CA TRP A 583 1.74 -8.01 -11.85
C TRP A 583 2.61 -7.02 -12.64
N GLY A 584 2.25 -5.74 -12.64
CA GLY A 584 3.04 -4.71 -13.31
C GLY A 584 2.66 -3.31 -12.84
N PHE A 585 3.35 -2.30 -13.37
CA PHE A 585 3.02 -0.91 -13.13
C PHE A 585 1.96 -0.43 -14.11
N PHE A 586 0.70 -0.40 -13.69
CA PHE A 586 -0.42 0.12 -14.48
C PHE A 586 -0.87 1.50 -14.00
N ARG A 587 -1.21 2.36 -14.97
CA ARG A 587 -1.96 3.59 -14.73
C ARG A 587 -2.75 4.00 -15.97
N ASN A 588 -4.05 4.25 -15.83
CA ASN A 588 -4.89 4.71 -16.95
C ASN A 588 -5.10 6.24 -16.97
N THR A 589 -4.33 6.96 -16.17
CA THR A 589 -4.54 8.38 -15.86
C THR A 589 -3.57 9.33 -16.54
N ASP A 590 -2.47 8.80 -17.08
CA ASP A 590 -1.34 9.61 -17.55
C ASP A 590 -1.42 9.94 -19.04
N ASP A 591 -1.96 11.12 -19.35
CA ASP A 591 -2.06 11.64 -20.73
C ASP A 591 -0.70 12.07 -21.31
N ARG A 592 0.28 12.43 -20.46
CA ARG A 592 1.54 13.05 -20.89
C ARG A 592 2.64 12.02 -21.17
N PHE A 593 2.80 11.06 -20.26
CA PHE A 593 3.84 10.05 -20.30
C PHE A 593 3.29 8.63 -20.45
N GLY A 594 1.97 8.43 -20.57
CA GLY A 594 1.38 7.09 -20.67
C GLY A 594 1.99 6.22 -21.76
N VAL A 595 2.26 6.79 -22.95
CA VAL A 595 2.93 6.07 -24.06
C VAL A 595 4.35 5.65 -23.69
N LYS A 596 5.10 6.50 -22.97
CA LYS A 596 6.45 6.18 -22.51
C LYS A 596 6.43 5.05 -21.50
N VAL A 597 5.56 5.13 -20.50
CA VAL A 597 5.43 4.10 -19.46
C VAL A 597 5.08 2.76 -20.07
N VAL A 598 4.13 2.71 -21.02
CA VAL A 598 3.81 1.46 -21.72
C VAL A 598 5.03 0.89 -22.41
N ALA A 599 5.83 1.70 -23.11
CA ALA A 599 7.01 1.19 -23.79
C ALA A 599 8.11 0.69 -22.84
N GLU A 600 8.21 1.25 -21.63
CA GLU A 600 9.18 0.82 -20.62
C GLU A 600 8.73 -0.46 -19.88
N GLU A 601 7.43 -0.60 -19.59
CA GLU A 601 6.89 -1.71 -18.78
C GLU A 601 6.43 -2.91 -19.63
N ALA A 602 5.83 -2.66 -20.79
CA ALA A 602 5.12 -3.70 -21.55
C ALA A 602 6.03 -4.82 -22.08
N PRO A 603 7.23 -4.56 -22.65
CA PRO A 603 8.06 -5.65 -23.18
C PRO A 603 8.38 -6.70 -22.11
N GLY A 604 8.83 -6.27 -20.95
CA GLY A 604 9.13 -7.14 -19.82
C GLY A 604 7.89 -7.86 -19.27
N PHE A 605 6.77 -7.15 -19.15
CA PHE A 605 5.51 -7.76 -18.71
C PHE A 605 5.05 -8.88 -19.64
N LEU A 606 5.03 -8.63 -20.95
CA LEU A 606 4.58 -9.60 -21.95
C LEU A 606 5.51 -10.82 -22.04
N ASP A 607 6.81 -10.64 -21.89
CA ASP A 607 7.80 -11.73 -21.96
C ASP A 607 7.73 -12.64 -20.75
N TRP A 608 7.66 -12.05 -19.55
CA TRP A 608 7.76 -12.79 -18.31
C TRP A 608 6.44 -13.33 -17.77
N GLN A 609 5.28 -12.82 -18.21
CA GLN A 609 4.01 -13.14 -17.52
C GLN A 609 2.89 -13.64 -18.42
N LEU A 610 3.08 -13.63 -19.74
CA LEU A 610 2.09 -14.12 -20.69
C LEU A 610 2.68 -15.13 -21.67
N SER A 611 2.01 -16.28 -21.78
CA SER A 611 2.23 -17.22 -22.87
C SER A 611 1.35 -16.88 -24.09
N PRO A 612 1.74 -17.30 -25.31
CA PRO A 612 0.88 -17.17 -26.49
C PRO A 612 -0.49 -17.81 -26.32
N GLU A 613 -0.58 -18.94 -25.62
CA GLU A 613 -1.83 -19.65 -25.33
C GLU A 613 -2.74 -18.83 -24.42
N GLN A 614 -2.16 -18.22 -23.37
CA GLN A 614 -2.90 -17.34 -22.47
C GLN A 614 -3.42 -16.10 -23.19
N TYR A 615 -2.60 -15.48 -24.04
CA TYR A 615 -3.01 -14.29 -24.79
C TYR A 615 -4.17 -14.58 -25.75
N ARG A 616 -4.36 -15.82 -26.22
CA ARG A 616 -5.49 -16.19 -27.08
C ARG A 616 -6.84 -16.25 -26.35
N ASP A 617 -6.86 -16.32 -25.03
CA ASP A 617 -8.11 -16.27 -24.25
C ASP A 617 -8.87 -14.98 -24.59
N PRO A 618 -10.08 -15.05 -25.18
CA PRO A 618 -10.84 -13.85 -25.59
C PRO A 618 -11.12 -12.87 -24.45
N ASP A 619 -11.10 -13.34 -23.19
CA ASP A 619 -11.37 -12.51 -22.02
C ASP A 619 -10.11 -11.79 -21.48
N LEU A 620 -8.94 -12.04 -22.07
CA LEU A 620 -7.68 -11.33 -21.81
C LEU A 620 -7.33 -10.39 -22.97
N PHE A 621 -6.91 -9.17 -22.65
CA PHE A 621 -6.57 -8.11 -23.61
C PHE A 621 -7.64 -7.81 -24.69
N PRO A 622 -8.94 -7.71 -24.33
CA PRO A 622 -10.00 -7.49 -25.31
C PRO A 622 -9.86 -6.18 -26.09
N ALA A 623 -9.41 -5.09 -25.46
CA ALA A 623 -9.28 -3.80 -26.13
C ALA A 623 -8.13 -3.81 -27.14
N LEU A 624 -6.99 -4.41 -26.78
CA LEU A 624 -5.88 -4.57 -27.73
C LEU A 624 -6.24 -5.47 -28.91
N LYS A 625 -7.03 -6.52 -28.68
CA LYS A 625 -7.53 -7.39 -29.75
C LYS A 625 -8.44 -6.67 -30.72
N GLN A 626 -9.28 -5.75 -30.23
CA GLN A 626 -10.10 -4.88 -31.08
C GLN A 626 -9.23 -3.95 -31.95
N LEU A 627 -8.07 -3.53 -31.44
CA LEU A 627 -7.06 -2.78 -32.21
C LEU A 627 -6.26 -3.65 -33.20
N GLY A 628 -6.60 -4.94 -33.36
CA GLY A 628 -5.96 -5.85 -34.33
C GLY A 628 -4.85 -6.72 -33.76
N PHE A 629 -4.48 -6.55 -32.49
CA PHE A 629 -3.46 -7.38 -31.82
C PHE A 629 -4.05 -8.71 -31.36
N THR A 630 -4.44 -9.59 -32.28
CA THR A 630 -5.08 -10.88 -31.95
C THR A 630 -4.11 -11.96 -31.52
N GLU A 631 -2.82 -11.82 -31.84
CA GLU A 631 -1.74 -12.72 -31.42
C GLU A 631 -0.67 -11.94 -30.64
N LEU A 632 0.00 -12.61 -29.71
CA LEU A 632 0.98 -11.99 -28.79
C LEU A 632 2.23 -11.47 -29.51
N GLU A 633 2.70 -12.19 -30.53
CA GLU A 633 3.94 -11.87 -31.22
C GLU A 633 3.88 -10.55 -32.04
N PRO A 634 2.79 -10.27 -32.80
CA PRO A 634 2.55 -8.92 -33.34
C PRO A 634 2.57 -7.81 -32.29
N LEU A 635 1.96 -8.03 -31.12
CA LEU A 635 1.95 -7.04 -30.04
C LEU A 635 3.36 -6.77 -29.51
N ARG A 636 4.15 -7.82 -29.26
CA ARG A 636 5.56 -7.69 -28.87
C ARG A 636 6.36 -6.89 -29.88
N ARG A 637 6.24 -7.20 -31.17
CA ARG A 637 6.95 -6.44 -32.23
C ARG A 637 6.58 -4.96 -32.24
N PHE A 638 5.30 -4.64 -32.08
CA PHE A 638 4.87 -3.25 -32.02
C PHE A 638 5.46 -2.51 -30.81
N LEU A 639 5.44 -3.14 -29.63
CA LEU A 639 5.99 -2.55 -28.41
C LEU A 639 7.51 -2.40 -28.45
N THR A 640 8.23 -3.34 -29.07
CA THR A 640 9.67 -3.17 -29.34
C THR A 640 9.93 -1.95 -30.24
N ALA A 641 9.15 -1.80 -31.31
CA ALA A 641 9.25 -0.63 -32.19
C ALA A 641 8.91 0.68 -31.44
N LEU A 642 7.94 0.64 -30.52
CA LEU A 642 7.58 1.79 -29.68
C LEU A 642 8.71 2.18 -28.72
N ALA A 643 9.35 1.20 -28.07
CA ALA A 643 10.51 1.43 -27.21
C ALA A 643 11.71 2.00 -27.98
N GLU A 644 12.00 1.48 -29.17
CA GLU A 644 13.03 2.02 -30.07
C GLU A 644 12.71 3.45 -30.51
N ALA A 645 11.43 3.74 -30.82
CA ALA A 645 10.99 5.06 -31.22
C ALA A 645 11.19 6.10 -30.10
N ILE A 646 10.90 5.76 -28.84
CA ILE A 646 11.14 6.67 -27.70
C ILE A 646 12.63 6.99 -27.57
N ALA A 647 13.48 5.96 -27.60
CA ALA A 647 14.92 6.15 -27.49
C ALA A 647 15.49 7.02 -28.62
N ALA A 648 14.91 6.93 -29.83
CA ALA A 648 15.37 7.68 -31.00
C ALA A 648 14.82 9.12 -31.09
N THR A 649 13.70 9.42 -30.42
CA THR A 649 12.96 10.68 -30.61
C THR A 649 12.87 11.56 -29.38
N ASP A 650 13.40 11.10 -28.23
CA ASP A 650 13.33 11.81 -26.95
C ASP A 650 11.88 12.14 -26.52
N HIS A 651 10.99 11.15 -26.70
CA HIS A 651 9.55 11.24 -26.39
C HIS A 651 8.75 12.28 -27.20
N ASP A 652 9.19 12.60 -28.43
CA ASP A 652 8.39 13.36 -29.39
C ASP A 652 7.29 12.46 -30.00
N LEU A 653 6.07 12.55 -29.45
CA LEU A 653 4.93 11.69 -29.81
C LEU A 653 4.58 11.70 -31.30
N GLU A 654 4.77 12.83 -32.00
CA GLU A 654 4.49 12.93 -33.44
C GLU A 654 5.51 12.10 -34.25
N ARG A 655 6.79 12.19 -33.86
CA ARG A 655 7.85 11.37 -34.47
C ARG A 655 7.71 9.90 -34.12
N MET A 656 7.30 9.60 -32.88
CA MET A 656 7.02 8.23 -32.45
C MET A 656 5.89 7.61 -33.27
N ALA A 657 4.77 8.33 -33.45
CA ALA A 657 3.66 7.86 -34.26
C ALA A 657 4.09 7.57 -35.72
N LEU A 658 4.94 8.44 -36.29
CA LEU A 658 5.53 8.20 -37.60
C LEU A 658 6.40 6.93 -37.66
N ALA A 659 7.24 6.70 -36.64
CA ALA A 659 8.12 5.54 -36.58
C ALA A 659 7.35 4.22 -36.41
N CYS A 660 6.25 4.22 -35.65
CA CYS A 660 5.47 3.02 -35.34
C CYS A 660 4.47 2.60 -36.45
N ARG A 661 4.22 3.44 -37.46
CA ARG A 661 3.19 3.21 -38.50
C ARG A 661 3.29 1.87 -39.21
N SER A 662 4.51 1.40 -39.51
CA SER A 662 4.72 0.14 -40.22
C SER A 662 4.54 -1.11 -39.35
N ALA A 663 4.56 -0.94 -38.02
CA ALA A 663 4.46 -2.04 -37.06
C ALA A 663 3.04 -2.25 -36.54
N ALA A 664 2.14 -1.28 -36.69
CA ALA A 664 0.74 -1.41 -36.28
C ALA A 664 -0.02 -2.36 -37.22
N PRO A 665 -0.80 -3.32 -36.68
CA PRO A 665 -1.62 -4.22 -37.49
C PRO A 665 -2.85 -3.48 -38.05
N ALA A 666 -3.52 -4.09 -39.02
CA ALA A 666 -4.89 -3.73 -39.33
C ALA A 666 -5.81 -4.09 -38.15
N ASP A 667 -6.85 -3.31 -37.92
CA ASP A 667 -7.82 -3.53 -36.83
C ASP A 667 -8.69 -4.78 -37.07
N ALA A 668 -9.65 -5.03 -36.15
CA ALA A 668 -10.52 -6.20 -36.24
C ALA A 668 -11.40 -6.25 -37.50
N ASP A 669 -11.65 -5.11 -38.15
CA ASP A 669 -12.44 -4.99 -39.39
C ASP A 669 -11.56 -5.07 -40.65
N GLY A 670 -10.24 -5.10 -40.48
CA GLY A 670 -9.25 -5.22 -41.55
C GLY A 670 -8.74 -3.89 -42.10
N ASP A 671 -9.05 -2.78 -41.44
CA ASP A 671 -8.62 -1.44 -41.83
C ASP A 671 -7.27 -1.08 -41.18
N LEU A 672 -6.39 -0.41 -41.92
CA LEU A 672 -5.12 0.07 -41.36
C LEU A 672 -5.37 1.33 -40.52
N PRO A 673 -4.98 1.36 -39.23
CA PRO A 673 -5.20 2.53 -38.39
C PRO A 673 -4.34 3.71 -38.86
N ALA A 674 -4.89 4.91 -38.74
CA ALA A 674 -4.10 6.13 -38.80
C ALA A 674 -3.32 6.27 -37.47
N VAL A 675 -2.10 5.73 -37.43
CA VAL A 675 -1.23 5.85 -36.24
C VAL A 675 -0.75 7.30 -36.10
N ASP A 676 -1.46 8.05 -35.26
CA ASP A 676 -1.16 9.40 -34.82
C ASP A 676 -1.00 9.47 -33.28
N VAL A 677 -0.82 10.67 -32.74
CA VAL A 677 -0.67 10.88 -31.29
C VAL A 677 -1.91 10.40 -30.51
N ALA A 678 -3.11 10.66 -31.03
CA ALA A 678 -4.35 10.27 -30.37
C ALA A 678 -4.48 8.74 -30.33
N TRP A 679 -4.13 8.06 -31.43
CA TRP A 679 -4.10 6.61 -31.50
C TRP A 679 -3.08 6.01 -30.53
N LEU A 680 -1.86 6.56 -30.44
CA LEU A 680 -0.85 6.08 -29.48
C LEU A 680 -1.31 6.22 -28.03
N LYS A 681 -1.94 7.35 -27.67
CA LYS A 681 -2.49 7.56 -26.33
C LYS A 681 -3.65 6.59 -26.03
N ALA A 682 -4.54 6.38 -27.00
CA ALA A 682 -5.62 5.41 -26.88
C ALA A 682 -5.09 3.98 -26.71
N PHE A 683 -4.10 3.58 -27.53
CA PHE A 683 -3.41 2.30 -27.39
C PHE A 683 -2.79 2.15 -26.00
N ALA A 684 -2.06 3.16 -25.52
CA ALA A 684 -1.38 3.09 -24.24
C ALA A 684 -2.38 2.93 -23.07
N ARG A 685 -3.49 3.67 -23.11
CA ARG A 685 -4.59 3.52 -22.15
C ARG A 685 -5.19 2.11 -22.20
N SER A 686 -5.58 1.64 -23.38
CA SER A 686 -6.15 0.30 -23.57
C SER A 686 -5.21 -0.80 -23.08
N PHE A 687 -3.90 -0.66 -23.34
CA PHE A 687 -2.88 -1.58 -22.84
C PHE A 687 -2.88 -1.61 -21.31
N MET A 688 -2.86 -0.46 -20.64
CA MET A 688 -2.84 -0.39 -19.18
C MET A 688 -4.12 -0.94 -18.54
N GLU A 689 -5.29 -0.67 -19.14
CA GLU A 689 -6.57 -1.17 -18.65
C GLU A 689 -6.69 -2.69 -18.82
N ASP A 690 -6.28 -3.23 -19.97
CA ASP A 690 -6.24 -4.67 -20.23
C ASP A 690 -5.20 -5.37 -19.33
N MET A 691 -4.01 -4.77 -19.14
CA MET A 691 -2.97 -5.27 -18.25
C MET A 691 -3.46 -5.33 -16.79
N HIS A 692 -4.11 -4.28 -16.31
CA HIS A 692 -4.72 -4.24 -14.98
C HIS A 692 -5.78 -5.36 -14.83
N ALA A 693 -6.65 -5.54 -15.81
CA ALA A 693 -7.65 -6.61 -15.80
C ALA A 693 -7.01 -8.01 -15.77
N ALA A 694 -5.91 -8.22 -16.52
CA ALA A 694 -5.14 -9.45 -16.51
C ALA A 694 -4.45 -9.71 -15.17
N CYS A 695 -4.11 -8.67 -14.41
CA CYS A 695 -3.53 -8.79 -13.08
C CYS A 695 -4.55 -9.19 -11.99
N ASN A 696 -5.86 -9.25 -12.28
CA ASN A 696 -6.85 -9.69 -11.29
C ASN A 696 -6.60 -11.17 -10.89
N ILE A 697 -6.31 -11.42 -9.61
CA ILE A 697 -5.88 -12.73 -9.11
C ILE A 697 -6.94 -13.83 -9.29
N TRP A 698 -8.21 -13.45 -9.37
CA TRP A 698 -9.33 -14.40 -9.48
C TRP A 698 -9.42 -15.06 -10.86
N ARG A 699 -8.73 -14.48 -11.86
CA ARG A 699 -8.56 -15.10 -13.19
C ARG A 699 -7.55 -16.24 -13.20
N HIS A 700 -6.77 -16.41 -12.13
CA HIS A 700 -5.63 -17.33 -12.06
C HIS A 700 -5.80 -18.39 -10.98
N THR A 701 -7.03 -18.62 -10.53
CA THR A 701 -7.34 -19.56 -9.43
C THR A 701 -6.92 -21.00 -9.74
N ASP A 702 -6.92 -21.37 -11.02
CA ASP A 702 -6.48 -22.67 -11.56
C ASP A 702 -4.97 -22.89 -11.45
N ARG A 703 -4.17 -21.81 -11.31
CA ARG A 703 -2.72 -21.88 -11.17
C ARG A 703 -2.28 -22.25 -9.76
N VAL A 704 -3.17 -22.16 -8.78
CA VAL A 704 -2.84 -22.40 -7.36
C VAL A 704 -2.79 -23.90 -7.08
N GLN A 705 -1.60 -24.39 -6.79
CA GLN A 705 -1.39 -25.80 -6.45
C GLN A 705 -1.81 -26.08 -4.98
N PRO A 706 -2.66 -27.08 -4.72
CA PRO A 706 -3.14 -27.39 -3.36
C PRO A 706 -2.02 -27.66 -2.35
N GLU A 707 -1.00 -28.44 -2.74
CA GLU A 707 0.11 -28.81 -1.85
C GLU A 707 0.97 -27.59 -1.47
N GLN A 708 1.23 -26.71 -2.44
CA GLN A 708 1.95 -25.46 -2.24
C GLN A 708 1.18 -24.51 -1.31
N ALA A 709 -0.12 -24.32 -1.52
CA ALA A 709 -0.96 -23.47 -0.67
C ALA A 709 -1.00 -23.99 0.77
N ALA A 710 -1.12 -25.32 0.95
CA ALA A 710 -1.07 -25.96 2.25
C ALA A 710 0.29 -25.80 2.94
N TYR A 711 1.38 -25.97 2.21
CA TYR A 711 2.74 -25.76 2.71
C TYR A 711 2.98 -24.31 3.15
N ASN A 712 2.56 -23.34 2.35
CA ASN A 712 2.66 -21.91 2.66
C ASN A 712 1.89 -21.57 3.96
N LEU A 713 0.67 -22.11 4.13
CA LEU A 713 -0.08 -21.97 5.38
C LEU A 713 0.63 -22.62 6.57
N ALA A 714 1.18 -23.83 6.37
CA ALA A 714 1.91 -24.55 7.41
C ALA A 714 3.15 -23.77 7.88
N LEU A 715 3.88 -23.11 6.97
CA LEU A 715 5.00 -22.23 7.31
C LEU A 715 4.57 -21.02 8.16
N ARG A 716 3.46 -20.36 7.81
CA ARG A 716 2.91 -19.25 8.59
C ARG A 716 2.50 -19.69 10.00
N GLN A 717 1.88 -20.86 10.14
CA GLN A 717 1.54 -21.47 11.42
C GLN A 717 2.79 -21.87 12.22
N PHE A 718 3.78 -22.44 11.54
CA PHE A 718 5.07 -22.80 12.12
C PHE A 718 5.75 -21.58 12.75
N ARG A 719 5.81 -20.47 12.00
CA ARG A 719 6.34 -19.19 12.48
C ARG A 719 5.58 -18.67 13.70
N ARG A 720 4.24 -18.65 13.64
CA ARG A 720 3.38 -18.21 14.76
C ARG A 720 3.62 -19.02 16.04
N SER A 721 3.84 -20.33 15.92
CA SER A 721 4.14 -21.20 17.06
C SER A 721 5.54 -21.01 17.66
N ARG A 722 6.44 -20.30 16.96
CA ARG A 722 7.85 -20.12 17.32
C ARG A 722 8.26 -18.65 17.20
N PRO A 723 7.69 -17.75 18.04
CA PRO A 723 7.91 -16.31 17.92
C PRO A 723 9.38 -15.91 18.08
N TRP A 724 10.20 -16.71 18.78
CA TRP A 724 11.65 -16.50 18.92
C TRP A 724 12.38 -16.52 17.57
N LEU A 725 11.82 -17.14 16.52
CA LEU A 725 12.41 -17.11 15.18
C LEU A 725 12.52 -15.70 14.59
N ARG A 726 11.78 -14.73 15.12
CA ARG A 726 11.89 -13.33 14.69
C ARG A 726 13.23 -12.69 15.06
N ASP A 727 13.89 -13.17 16.11
CA ASP A 727 15.11 -12.56 16.63
C ASP A 727 16.31 -12.97 15.78
N ASN A 728 17.44 -12.25 15.85
CA ASN A 728 18.66 -12.60 15.12
C ASN A 728 19.25 -13.95 15.60
N LEU A 729 20.14 -14.54 14.80
CA LEU A 729 20.87 -15.74 15.22
C LEU A 729 21.76 -15.44 16.45
N ALA A 730 21.75 -16.35 17.43
CA ALA A 730 22.60 -16.26 18.61
C ALA A 730 24.06 -16.62 18.26
N ALA A 731 25.00 -15.76 18.64
CA ALA A 731 26.41 -15.85 18.23
C ALA A 731 27.16 -17.12 18.73
N SER A 732 26.68 -17.81 19.76
CA SER A 732 27.38 -18.96 20.35
C SER A 732 26.91 -20.31 19.82
N ASP A 733 25.63 -20.44 19.43
CA ASP A 733 24.98 -21.75 19.26
C ASP A 733 24.15 -21.87 17.97
N ASP A 734 23.87 -20.78 17.27
CA ASP A 734 23.15 -20.81 16.00
C ASP A 734 24.12 -20.68 14.82
N ARG A 735 23.80 -21.30 13.69
CA ARG A 735 24.53 -21.10 12.44
C ARG A 735 23.65 -21.25 11.21
N LEU A 736 24.04 -20.56 10.14
CA LEU A 736 23.57 -20.80 8.78
C LEU A 736 24.79 -20.80 7.86
N ASP A 737 24.94 -21.87 7.09
CA ASP A 737 26.06 -22.13 6.21
C ASP A 737 25.59 -22.32 4.77
N LEU A 738 26.56 -22.14 3.86
CA LEU A 738 26.41 -22.32 2.43
C LEU A 738 27.25 -23.50 1.96
N LEU A 739 26.61 -24.47 1.34
CA LEU A 739 27.28 -25.47 0.50
C LEU A 739 27.05 -25.09 -0.95
N THR A 740 28.12 -24.83 -1.69
CA THR A 740 28.04 -24.43 -3.11
C THR A 740 29.01 -25.25 -3.96
N THR A 741 28.51 -25.68 -5.12
CA THR A 741 29.30 -26.23 -6.24
C THR A 741 29.16 -25.30 -7.43
N PRO A 742 29.86 -25.53 -8.56
CA PRO A 742 29.65 -24.74 -9.76
C PRO A 742 28.21 -24.74 -10.28
N SER A 743 27.42 -25.77 -9.96
CA SER A 743 26.05 -25.95 -10.46
C SER A 743 24.96 -25.99 -9.39
N THR A 744 25.27 -25.97 -8.09
CA THR A 744 24.28 -26.13 -7.00
C THR A 744 24.54 -25.20 -5.82
N THR A 745 23.46 -24.71 -5.21
CA THR A 745 23.48 -23.88 -3.99
C THR A 745 22.54 -24.48 -2.94
N ILE A 746 23.09 -24.92 -1.80
CA ILE A 746 22.33 -25.40 -0.63
C ILE A 746 22.60 -24.48 0.57
N PHE A 747 21.54 -23.99 1.21
CA PHE A 747 21.63 -23.37 2.53
C PHE A 747 21.26 -24.40 3.59
N TYR A 748 22.05 -24.47 4.65
CA TYR A 748 21.73 -25.34 5.78
C TYR A 748 22.16 -24.71 7.09
N GLY A 749 21.46 -24.99 8.17
CA GLY A 749 21.74 -24.34 9.44
C GLY A 749 20.96 -24.95 10.58
N ILE A 750 21.34 -24.63 11.81
CA ILE A 750 20.60 -25.00 13.00
C ILE A 750 20.45 -23.78 13.90
N ARG A 751 19.27 -23.68 14.50
CA ARG A 751 18.88 -22.60 15.39
C ARG A 751 18.19 -23.13 16.64
N ARG A 752 18.53 -22.60 17.81
CA ARG A 752 17.99 -23.07 19.09
C ARG A 752 17.07 -22.04 19.73
N ALA A 753 16.00 -22.52 20.35
CA ALA A 753 15.16 -21.67 21.19
C ALA A 753 15.96 -21.18 22.41
N PRO A 754 15.76 -19.94 22.85
CA PRO A 754 16.44 -19.42 24.04
C PRO A 754 16.05 -20.23 25.29
N GLN A 755 17.01 -20.45 26.21
CA GLN A 755 16.82 -21.23 27.45
C GLN A 755 15.74 -20.67 28.38
N GLN A 756 15.42 -19.37 28.26
CA GLN A 756 14.23 -18.75 28.84
C GLN A 756 13.34 -18.24 27.71
N LEU A 757 12.14 -18.80 27.60
CA LEU A 757 11.11 -18.23 26.72
C LEU A 757 10.54 -16.95 27.39
N PRO A 758 10.27 -15.89 26.62
CA PRO A 758 9.62 -14.69 27.14
C PRO A 758 8.32 -15.03 27.88
N GLY A 759 8.18 -14.59 29.14
CA GLY A 759 6.99 -14.83 29.97
C GLY A 759 7.11 -15.95 31.02
N GLN A 760 8.23 -16.67 31.09
CA GLN A 760 8.49 -17.63 32.18
C GLN A 760 9.15 -16.97 33.39
N ALA A 761 8.65 -17.29 34.61
CA ALA A 761 9.24 -16.81 35.85
C ALA A 761 10.69 -17.32 36.03
N PRO A 762 11.59 -16.55 36.65
CA PRO A 762 12.97 -16.98 36.90
C PRO A 762 12.98 -18.28 37.72
N GLY A 763 13.59 -19.35 37.20
CA GLY A 763 13.79 -20.61 37.91
C GLY A 763 12.95 -21.80 37.45
N GLN A 764 12.02 -21.65 36.50
CA GLN A 764 11.36 -22.80 35.85
C GLN A 764 12.12 -23.23 34.58
N SER A 765 13.30 -23.83 34.76
CA SER A 765 14.00 -24.54 33.68
C SER A 765 13.43 -25.95 33.57
N SER A 766 12.63 -26.21 32.53
CA SER A 766 12.03 -27.54 32.31
C SER A 766 11.80 -27.90 30.83
N ALA A 767 12.25 -27.12 29.85
CA ALA A 767 12.01 -27.45 28.44
C ALA A 767 13.21 -28.20 27.84
N VAL A 768 12.93 -29.33 27.18
CA VAL A 768 13.82 -29.91 26.16
C VAL A 768 14.22 -28.77 25.22
N ALA A 769 15.52 -28.64 24.91
CA ALA A 769 16.01 -27.58 24.04
C ALA A 769 15.41 -27.74 22.63
N VAL A 770 14.34 -26.98 22.34
CA VAL A 770 13.70 -26.94 21.03
C VAL A 770 14.67 -26.32 20.04
N ALA A 771 14.92 -27.01 18.92
CA ALA A 771 15.80 -26.51 17.87
C ALA A 771 15.20 -26.76 16.51
N VAL A 772 15.52 -25.90 15.56
CA VAL A 772 15.10 -26.00 14.16
C VAL A 772 16.35 -26.05 13.30
N ALA A 773 16.49 -27.12 12.53
CA ALA A 773 17.46 -27.20 11.47
C ALA A 773 16.79 -26.97 10.11
N LEU A 774 17.49 -26.28 9.22
CA LEU A 774 17.10 -26.01 7.84
C LEU A 774 18.05 -26.75 6.91
N VAL A 775 17.52 -27.36 5.85
CA VAL A 775 18.26 -27.74 4.65
C VAL A 775 17.43 -27.32 3.45
N ALA A 776 17.92 -26.39 2.64
CA ALA A 776 17.17 -25.77 1.56
C ALA A 776 18.00 -25.72 0.28
N HIS A 777 17.47 -26.28 -0.80
CA HIS A 777 18.05 -26.20 -2.13
C HIS A 777 17.62 -24.88 -2.77
N MET A 778 18.57 -23.96 -2.90
CA MET A 778 18.31 -22.58 -3.32
C MET A 778 18.56 -22.34 -4.80
N GLY A 779 19.13 -23.29 -5.53
CA GLY A 779 19.33 -23.14 -6.97
C GLY A 779 20.21 -24.22 -7.57
N GLY A 780 19.85 -24.71 -8.76
CA GLY A 780 20.76 -25.49 -9.61
C GLY A 780 20.46 -26.99 -9.72
N GLU A 781 21.48 -27.78 -10.06
CA GLU A 781 21.33 -29.23 -10.27
C GLU A 781 21.05 -29.98 -8.96
N ALA A 782 20.22 -31.02 -9.04
CA ALA A 782 19.87 -31.86 -7.90
C ALA A 782 21.10 -32.43 -7.21
N MET A 783 21.10 -32.43 -5.88
CA MET A 783 22.22 -32.84 -5.06
C MET A 783 21.79 -33.81 -3.96
N ALA A 784 22.52 -34.91 -3.82
CA ALA A 784 22.39 -35.81 -2.70
C ALA A 784 23.13 -35.24 -1.47
N VAL A 785 22.41 -35.05 -0.37
CA VAL A 785 22.96 -34.58 0.91
C VAL A 785 22.74 -35.61 2.01
N ARG A 786 23.59 -35.60 3.04
CA ARG A 786 23.44 -36.44 4.23
C ARG A 786 23.45 -35.58 5.48
N LEU A 787 22.45 -35.74 6.35
CA LEU A 787 22.34 -34.96 7.58
C LEU A 787 23.60 -35.06 8.47
N PRO A 788 24.24 -36.23 8.65
CA PRO A 788 25.47 -36.32 9.44
C PRO A 788 26.69 -35.57 8.86
N GLU A 789 26.68 -35.28 7.55
CA GLU A 789 27.72 -34.51 6.87
C GLU A 789 27.47 -33.00 6.98
N LEU A 790 26.20 -32.59 6.94
CA LEU A 790 25.80 -31.19 7.13
C LEU A 790 25.86 -30.75 8.61
N PHE A 791 25.65 -31.67 9.55
CA PHE A 791 25.63 -31.40 10.99
C PHE A 791 26.60 -32.30 11.78
N PRO A 792 27.90 -32.29 11.46
CA PRO A 792 28.89 -33.20 12.04
C PRO A 792 29.00 -33.06 13.58
N GLU A 793 28.73 -31.87 14.10
CA GLU A 793 28.70 -31.59 15.54
C GLU A 793 27.57 -32.30 16.29
N LEU A 794 26.47 -32.63 15.59
CA LEU A 794 25.31 -33.32 16.17
C LEU A 794 25.33 -34.83 15.87
N SER A 795 26.11 -35.27 14.89
CA SER A 795 26.13 -36.66 14.42
C SER A 795 26.43 -37.69 15.51
N ARG A 796 27.20 -37.33 16.55
CA ARG A 796 27.45 -38.21 17.70
C ARG A 796 26.25 -38.28 18.65
N GLU A 797 25.60 -37.15 18.90
CA GLU A 797 24.46 -37.05 19.83
C GLU A 797 23.18 -37.63 19.23
N LEU A 798 23.01 -37.52 17.91
CA LEU A 798 21.84 -37.96 17.17
C LEU A 798 22.03 -39.34 16.52
N SER A 799 23.05 -40.10 16.92
CA SER A 799 23.23 -41.43 16.36
C SER A 799 22.20 -42.40 16.93
N PRO A 800 21.67 -43.34 16.12
CA PRO A 800 20.73 -44.36 16.60
C PRO A 800 21.27 -45.19 17.77
N GLU A 801 22.59 -45.37 17.83
CA GLU A 801 23.28 -46.05 18.93
C GLU A 801 23.15 -45.32 20.28
N HIS A 802 22.96 -44.00 20.25
CA HIS A 802 22.75 -43.16 21.44
C HIS A 802 21.27 -42.82 21.67
N GLY A 803 20.35 -43.42 20.90
CA GLY A 803 18.90 -43.21 21.00
C GLY A 803 18.44 -41.82 20.56
N GLY A 804 19.29 -41.04 19.89
CA GLY A 804 18.93 -39.76 19.27
C GLY A 804 18.61 -39.91 17.78
N GLY A 805 18.09 -38.85 17.17
CA GLY A 805 17.76 -38.85 15.74
C GLY A 805 17.17 -37.53 15.26
N TRP A 806 16.80 -37.45 13.99
CA TRP A 806 16.11 -36.30 13.42
C TRP A 806 14.60 -36.53 13.33
N SER A 807 13.81 -35.52 13.69
CA SER A 807 12.39 -35.44 13.39
C SER A 807 12.15 -34.52 12.22
N LEU A 808 11.31 -34.93 11.27
CA LEU A 808 10.80 -34.03 10.26
C LEU A 808 9.76 -33.08 10.87
N LEU A 809 9.94 -31.78 10.71
CA LEU A 809 8.95 -30.76 11.07
C LEU A 809 8.08 -30.40 9.86
N LEU A 810 8.71 -30.05 8.75
CA LEU A 810 8.06 -29.74 7.47
C LEU A 810 8.99 -30.16 6.31
N ALA A 811 8.39 -30.68 5.24
CA ALA A 811 9.05 -30.88 3.95
C ALA A 811 8.30 -30.07 2.89
N SER A 812 9.03 -29.53 1.92
CA SER A 812 8.44 -28.88 0.74
C SER A 812 7.57 -29.85 -0.07
N PRO A 813 6.61 -29.34 -0.87
CA PRO A 813 5.80 -30.17 -1.76
C PRO A 813 6.65 -31.09 -2.65
N GLY A 814 6.15 -32.31 -2.90
CA GLY A 814 6.83 -33.35 -3.68
C GLY A 814 8.05 -34.01 -3.02
N LEU A 815 8.47 -33.61 -1.82
CA LEU A 815 9.62 -34.21 -1.12
C LEU A 815 9.15 -35.18 -0.02
N GLU A 816 9.27 -36.48 -0.27
CA GLU A 816 9.01 -37.53 0.71
C GLU A 816 10.31 -37.95 1.42
N ILE A 817 10.28 -38.00 2.76
CA ILE A 817 11.44 -38.38 3.58
C ILE A 817 11.15 -39.64 4.39
N SER A 818 12.00 -40.64 4.20
CA SER A 818 11.95 -41.91 4.95
C SER A 818 12.69 -41.86 6.29
N ALA A 819 12.38 -42.80 7.18
CA ALA A 819 13.09 -42.95 8.44
C ALA A 819 14.60 -43.25 8.26
N ALA A 820 14.96 -43.97 7.19
CA ALA A 820 16.36 -44.28 6.89
C ALA A 820 17.15 -43.03 6.46
N GLN A 821 16.51 -42.14 5.71
CA GLN A 821 17.06 -40.83 5.34
C GLN A 821 17.25 -39.93 6.57
N LEU A 822 16.28 -39.89 7.48
CA LEU A 822 16.43 -39.18 8.77
C LEU A 822 17.55 -39.80 9.63
N ALA A 823 17.84 -41.09 9.48
CA ALA A 823 18.93 -41.78 10.15
C ALA A 823 20.30 -41.61 9.47
N GLY A 824 20.39 -40.94 8.31
CA GLY A 824 21.65 -40.59 7.64
C GLY A 824 21.87 -41.15 6.23
N GLU A 825 20.89 -41.84 5.65
CA GLU A 825 20.92 -42.16 4.21
C GLU A 825 20.83 -40.88 3.33
N PRO A 826 21.30 -40.91 2.07
CA PRO A 826 21.24 -39.76 1.19
C PRO A 826 19.81 -39.28 0.96
N ILE A 827 19.64 -37.96 1.03
CA ILE A 827 18.43 -37.26 0.59
C ILE A 827 18.79 -36.57 -0.71
N LEU A 828 18.15 -36.97 -1.81
CA LEU A 828 18.25 -36.23 -3.06
C LEU A 828 17.35 -35.00 -2.95
N LEU A 829 17.93 -33.81 -3.04
CA LEU A 829 17.20 -32.55 -3.07
C LEU A 829 17.30 -31.95 -4.48
N GLU A 830 16.15 -31.55 -5.00
CA GLU A 830 16.00 -30.79 -6.24
C GLU A 830 15.77 -29.31 -5.95
N ASP A 831 15.85 -28.47 -6.99
CA ASP A 831 15.67 -27.04 -6.83
C ASP A 831 14.32 -26.67 -6.18
N SER A 832 14.34 -25.64 -5.34
CA SER A 832 13.22 -25.18 -4.52
C SER A 832 12.77 -26.13 -3.40
N GLN A 833 13.39 -27.30 -3.24
CA GLN A 833 13.03 -28.22 -2.15
C GLN A 833 13.71 -27.84 -0.83
N ALA A 834 13.02 -28.08 0.29
CA ALA A 834 13.55 -27.81 1.61
C ALA A 834 12.98 -28.71 2.70
N LEU A 835 13.75 -28.80 3.79
CA LEU A 835 13.44 -29.52 5.01
C LEU A 835 13.61 -28.60 6.22
N LEU A 836 12.62 -28.63 7.10
CA LEU A 836 12.74 -28.17 8.47
C LEU A 836 12.74 -29.40 9.39
N LEU A 837 13.73 -29.49 10.26
CA LEU A 837 13.99 -30.65 11.10
C LEU A 837 14.17 -30.24 12.57
N GLU A 838 13.95 -31.16 13.49
CA GLU A 838 14.27 -30.99 14.91
C GLU A 838 15.18 -32.15 15.38
N PRO A 839 16.29 -31.84 16.09
CA PRO A 839 17.09 -32.88 16.73
C PRO A 839 16.35 -33.47 17.93
N GLN A 840 16.16 -34.78 17.95
CA GLN A 840 15.61 -35.53 19.08
C GLN A 840 16.76 -36.09 19.93
N GLN A 841 16.84 -35.67 21.20
CA GLN A 841 17.65 -36.37 22.19
C GLN A 841 16.81 -37.44 22.90
N ALA A 842 17.42 -38.58 23.22
CA ALA A 842 16.78 -39.61 24.03
C ALA A 842 16.35 -39.02 25.38
N VAL A 843 15.07 -39.13 25.73
CA VAL A 843 14.63 -38.99 27.13
C VAL A 843 15.24 -40.17 27.88
N LEU A 844 16.40 -39.95 28.51
CA LEU A 844 16.92 -40.88 29.50
C LEU A 844 15.91 -40.95 30.63
N SER A 845 14.97 -41.89 30.54
CA SER A 845 14.22 -42.35 31.69
C SER A 845 15.26 -42.79 32.72
N LYS A 846 15.46 -41.98 33.76
CA LYS A 846 16.18 -42.41 34.96
C LYS A 846 15.33 -43.50 35.58
N ALA A 847 15.48 -44.73 35.10
CA ALA A 847 15.11 -45.92 35.83
C ALA A 847 15.91 -45.89 37.12
N ILE A 848 15.27 -45.42 38.19
CA ILE A 848 15.75 -45.60 39.55
C ILE A 848 15.76 -47.12 39.80
N SER A 849 16.87 -47.76 39.49
CA SER A 849 17.17 -49.10 39.98
C SER A 849 17.47 -48.95 41.48
N ARG A 850 16.46 -49.21 42.32
CA ARG A 850 16.66 -49.51 43.73
C ARG A 850 17.09 -50.96 43.88
N GLU A 851 18.40 -51.22 43.84
CA GLU A 851 19.11 -52.34 44.49
C GLU A 851 20.55 -51.84 44.69
N LYS A 852 21.19 -51.78 45.86
CA LYS A 852 21.02 -52.36 47.19
C LYS A 852 21.26 -51.32 48.27
#